data_AF-A0A803MKT0-F1
#
_entry.id   AF-A0A803MKT0-F1
#
_cell.length_a   1.000
_cell.length_b   1.000
_cell.length_c   1.000
_cell.angle_alpha   90.00
_cell.angle_beta   90.00
_cell.angle_gamma   90.00
#
_symmetry.space_group_name_H-M   'P 1'
#
loop_
_entity.id
_entity.type
_entity.pdbx_description
1 polymer ?
#
loop_
_entity_poly.entity_id
_entity_poly.type
_entity_poly.pdbx_seq_one_letter_code
_entity_poly.pdbx_strand_id
1 'polypeptide(L)'
;MKLQFLFKGFKIMSPKYSLVKAGVLYNVAIWVLLMSAIRGSEGKLVKRHPTISYRAVNCRKHSAFITEFGAKGDGKTLNTKSFKSAIKHLSKFAPDGGAQLIIPPGRWLTGSFSLISHFTLYLHKDAVVLASQDEKDWPILPPLPSYGKGRDAPAGRYQGLISGTNLTDVVITGANGTIDGQGEAWWTKFRSNKLTETRPHMIELMYSNGVQISDITLLNAPFWNVHPVYCRDVIISGLTILAPTHSPNTDGIDPDSCSNVRIENNYIVSGDDCIAIKSGWDEYGNRFNMPTQHVIIRYLTCISPTSATIALGSEMSGGIRNVRAEHITAIDTESGIRIKSSPGRGAFVKDIFVRKMTMKTMKYVFWMTGYYGAHPDPYFNPRALPTIKNINYMDMVAENVSMPGYMEGIKGDVFKGICMSNVTIGLASKPMEMLWNCTNVEGVTNRVMPRPCGLLREDKKVVECPFPEDRLPIEEVELKNCVAPLAAYEVVLAFLSVIVLLSINLVECRTLRVLEDGVPKGCRKHGAFLTDFGGVGDGKTSNTKAFRSAIASLSKYASDGGAELIVPPGKWLTGSFNLTSSFTLYLDKDAVLIASQDESEWPVLPPLPSYGKGRDAPAGRYASLIFGTNLTDVVITVQIFNLTLLNSPSWNVHPIYSSNVIVQGLTILAPVDSPNTDGINPDSCTNVRIEDSYIVSGDDCIAIKSGWDQYGIKFGMPTQHVNIRRITCISPDSATIALGSEMSGGIQDVRAEQITAINTESGVRIKTAPGRGAFVKDIFVKGMTLSTMKYVFWMTGDYGSHPDPGFDPKALPIISGINYQDVTAVDVQMSGNLAGIENDKFTGICLSNVTIFLAEKHYKVQWNCTNIEGVTSGVNPQACDLLPDKQPGKVVPCPFPTDKLPIDDVELKICTVRPKPPRY
;
A
#
# COMPACT_ATOMS: atom_id res chain seq x y z
N MET A 1 60.71 5.75 -46.26
CA MET A 1 61.14 7.12 -46.62
C MET A 1 61.83 7.75 -45.41
N LYS A 2 62.79 8.68 -45.58
CA LYS A 2 63.53 9.30 -44.46
C LYS A 2 62.83 10.58 -43.98
N LEU A 3 62.94 10.89 -42.68
CA LEU A 3 63.41 12.20 -42.21
C LEU A 3 63.97 12.11 -40.78
N GLN A 4 64.83 13.07 -40.40
CA GLN A 4 65.52 13.20 -39.10
C GLN A 4 65.61 14.69 -38.71
N PHE A 5 66.40 14.99 -37.65
CA PHE A 5 66.85 16.28 -37.08
C PHE A 5 66.06 16.71 -35.82
N LEU A 6 66.66 16.76 -34.61
CA LEU A 6 67.73 17.65 -34.05
C LEU A 6 67.17 19.03 -33.64
N PHE A 7 67.53 19.70 -32.53
CA PHE A 7 68.69 19.68 -31.60
C PHE A 7 68.21 19.50 -30.11
N LYS A 8 68.92 19.05 -29.06
CA LYS A 8 70.35 19.05 -28.61
C LYS A 8 70.69 20.22 -27.65
N GLY A 9 70.92 19.94 -26.35
CA GLY A 9 71.85 20.72 -25.51
C GLY A 9 71.43 21.11 -24.08
N PHE A 10 71.97 20.43 -23.05
CA PHE A 10 72.82 21.02 -21.99
C PHE A 10 73.61 19.89 -21.28
N LYS A 11 74.65 20.21 -20.49
CA LYS A 11 75.68 19.25 -20.04
C LYS A 11 76.41 19.74 -18.77
N ILE A 12 77.02 18.81 -18.01
CA ILE A 12 77.93 19.05 -16.85
C ILE A 12 77.14 19.46 -15.57
N MET A 13 77.40 19.01 -14.33
CA MET A 13 78.56 18.33 -13.73
C MET A 13 78.19 17.11 -12.85
N SER A 14 79.20 16.46 -12.24
CA SER A 14 79.14 15.26 -11.38
C SER A 14 79.78 15.56 -10.00
N PRO A 15 80.09 14.59 -9.10
CA PRO A 15 79.52 13.25 -8.82
C PRO A 15 79.20 13.02 -7.30
N LYS A 16 78.59 11.88 -6.92
CA LYS A 16 79.04 11.07 -5.76
C LYS A 16 78.42 9.66 -5.67
N TYR A 17 79.20 8.74 -5.11
CA TYR A 17 78.89 7.38 -4.59
C TYR A 17 78.12 6.34 -5.44
N SER A 18 78.86 5.68 -6.34
CA SER A 18 79.46 4.34 -6.12
C SER A 18 78.61 3.13 -5.64
N LEU A 19 78.98 1.96 -6.20
CA LEU A 19 78.69 0.56 -5.83
C LEU A 19 77.45 -0.16 -6.40
N VAL A 20 77.61 -1.49 -6.52
CA VAL A 20 76.66 -2.53 -6.97
C VAL A 20 76.12 -2.41 -8.42
N LYS A 21 77.01 -2.52 -9.40
CA LYS A 21 76.67 -3.04 -10.75
C LYS A 21 77.57 -4.22 -11.14
N ALA A 22 77.11 -5.44 -10.87
CA ALA A 22 77.72 -6.68 -11.35
C ALA A 22 76.73 -7.86 -11.46
N GLY A 23 75.94 -8.14 -10.41
CA GLY A 23 75.16 -9.39 -10.30
C GLY A 23 73.85 -9.49 -11.10
N VAL A 24 73.33 -8.40 -11.66
CA VAL A 24 71.94 -8.37 -12.19
C VAL A 24 71.82 -8.98 -13.60
N LEU A 25 72.80 -8.78 -14.48
CA LEU A 25 72.70 -9.17 -15.89
C LEU A 25 72.84 -10.68 -16.14
N TYR A 26 73.45 -11.43 -15.22
CA TYR A 26 73.61 -12.89 -15.36
C TYR A 26 72.34 -13.66 -14.95
N ASN A 27 71.64 -13.18 -13.90
CA ASN A 27 70.48 -13.87 -13.34
C ASN A 27 69.22 -13.78 -14.21
N VAL A 28 69.05 -12.70 -14.99
CA VAL A 28 67.88 -12.52 -15.88
C VAL A 28 67.87 -13.55 -17.02
N ALA A 29 69.03 -13.91 -17.57
CA ALA A 29 69.13 -14.88 -18.66
C ALA A 29 68.70 -16.30 -18.22
N ILE A 30 69.06 -16.70 -17.00
CA ILE A 30 68.70 -18.01 -16.43
C ILE A 30 67.18 -18.09 -16.14
N TRP A 31 66.58 -17.01 -15.63
CA TRP A 31 65.14 -16.94 -15.36
C TRP A 31 64.27 -17.05 -16.61
N VAL A 32 64.68 -16.43 -17.72
CA VAL A 32 63.94 -16.53 -19.00
C VAL A 32 63.97 -17.97 -19.56
N LEU A 33 65.06 -18.71 -19.35
CA LEU A 33 65.15 -20.12 -19.77
C LEU A 33 64.32 -21.06 -18.87
N LEU A 34 64.38 -20.93 -17.54
CA LEU A 34 63.60 -21.80 -16.63
C LEU A 34 62.08 -21.69 -16.88
N MET A 35 61.57 -20.49 -17.16
CA MET A 35 60.14 -20.25 -17.39
C MET A 35 59.60 -20.89 -18.68
N SER A 36 60.46 -21.45 -19.53
CA SER A 36 60.05 -22.20 -20.73
C SER A 36 59.80 -23.70 -20.49
N ALA A 37 60.24 -24.24 -19.34
CA ALA A 37 60.33 -25.69 -19.12
C ALA A 37 59.17 -26.32 -18.31
N ILE A 38 58.28 -25.53 -17.71
CA ILE A 38 57.20 -26.05 -16.83
C ILE A 38 55.84 -26.00 -17.54
N ARG A 39 55.55 -27.05 -18.31
CA ARG A 39 54.18 -27.45 -18.70
C ARG A 39 53.88 -28.82 -18.10
N GLY A 40 52.97 -28.90 -17.11
CA GLY A 40 52.46 -30.20 -16.65
C GLY A 40 51.78 -30.18 -15.29
N SER A 41 50.74 -31.02 -15.15
CA SER A 41 49.95 -31.32 -13.94
C SER A 41 49.08 -30.18 -13.35
N GLU A 42 47.99 -30.59 -12.70
CA GLU A 42 46.89 -29.73 -12.25
C GLU A 42 46.78 -29.68 -10.72
N GLY A 43 46.12 -28.64 -10.20
CA GLY A 43 45.92 -28.45 -8.76
C GLY A 43 45.00 -27.27 -8.42
N LYS A 44 43.82 -27.18 -9.04
CA LYS A 44 42.90 -26.05 -8.81
C LYS A 44 42.03 -26.26 -7.56
N LEU A 45 42.34 -25.47 -6.54
CA LEU A 45 41.52 -25.30 -5.34
C LEU A 45 40.09 -24.83 -5.70
N VAL A 46 39.05 -25.50 -5.20
CA VAL A 46 37.65 -25.15 -5.48
C VAL A 46 37.26 -23.90 -4.67
N LYS A 47 37.20 -22.74 -5.34
CA LYS A 47 36.55 -21.55 -4.77
C LYS A 47 35.03 -21.75 -4.80
N ARG A 48 34.36 -21.64 -3.64
CA ARG A 48 32.90 -21.49 -3.59
C ARG A 48 32.54 -20.05 -3.96
N HIS A 49 31.72 -19.89 -4.99
CA HIS A 49 31.16 -18.60 -5.39
C HIS A 49 29.92 -18.29 -4.54
N PRO A 50 29.63 -17.00 -4.25
CA PRO A 50 28.33 -16.64 -3.70
C PRO A 50 27.22 -16.97 -4.72
N THR A 51 26.01 -17.22 -4.23
CA THR A 51 24.89 -17.71 -5.03
C THR A 51 23.64 -16.87 -4.81
N ILE A 52 22.89 -16.66 -5.89
CA ILE A 52 21.57 -16.04 -5.88
C ILE A 52 20.55 -17.17 -5.68
N SER A 53 19.61 -16.99 -4.75
CA SER A 53 18.45 -17.88 -4.56
C SER A 53 17.17 -17.12 -4.89
N TYR A 54 16.24 -17.76 -5.61
CA TYR A 54 14.94 -17.21 -5.98
C TYR A 54 13.92 -18.32 -6.23
N ARG A 55 12.62 -18.01 -6.21
CA ARG A 55 11.56 -19.00 -6.54
C ARG A 55 11.18 -18.88 -8.02
N ALA A 56 11.11 -20.01 -8.74
CA ALA A 56 10.61 -20.02 -10.11
C ALA A 56 9.93 -21.32 -10.55
N VAL A 57 9.05 -21.24 -11.54
CA VAL A 57 8.44 -22.42 -12.19
C VAL A 57 9.51 -23.35 -12.78
N ASN A 58 10.59 -22.80 -13.34
CA ASN A 58 11.75 -23.54 -13.84
C ASN A 58 13.05 -22.79 -13.54
N CYS A 59 14.08 -23.55 -13.17
CA CYS A 59 15.42 -23.01 -12.89
C CYS A 59 16.28 -23.04 -14.15
N ARG A 60 17.06 -21.97 -14.38
CA ARG A 60 17.96 -21.88 -15.54
C ARG A 60 19.33 -22.47 -15.22
N LYS A 61 19.84 -23.29 -16.14
CA LYS A 61 21.18 -23.90 -16.10
C LYS A 61 22.28 -22.91 -16.49
N HIS A 62 21.95 -21.98 -17.38
CA HIS A 62 22.87 -20.98 -17.93
C HIS A 62 22.51 -19.59 -17.39
N SER A 63 23.52 -18.76 -17.10
CA SER A 63 23.33 -17.40 -16.59
C SER A 63 24.44 -16.47 -17.07
N ALA A 64 24.11 -15.21 -17.35
CA ALA A 64 25.09 -14.15 -17.61
C ALA A 64 24.63 -12.80 -17.02
N PHE A 65 25.58 -11.92 -16.71
CA PHE A 65 25.32 -10.55 -16.24
C PHE A 65 25.21 -9.58 -17.41
N ILE A 66 24.33 -8.60 -17.31
CA ILE A 66 24.14 -7.57 -18.35
C ILE A 66 25.42 -6.75 -18.64
N THR A 67 26.32 -6.65 -17.66
CA THR A 67 27.66 -6.03 -17.78
C THR A 67 28.59 -6.74 -18.75
N GLU A 68 28.47 -8.07 -18.92
CA GLU A 68 29.26 -8.84 -19.90
C GLU A 68 28.95 -8.42 -21.34
N PHE A 69 27.78 -7.82 -21.56
CA PHE A 69 27.35 -7.27 -22.84
C PHE A 69 27.61 -5.75 -22.96
N GLY A 70 28.55 -5.23 -22.16
CA GLY A 70 29.02 -3.84 -22.18
C GLY A 70 28.10 -2.82 -21.52
N ALA A 71 27.09 -3.27 -20.76
CA ALA A 71 26.17 -2.37 -20.06
C ALA A 71 26.83 -1.63 -18.89
N LYS A 72 26.31 -0.45 -18.56
CA LYS A 72 26.74 0.38 -17.42
C LYS A 72 25.55 0.76 -16.55
N GLY A 73 25.70 0.52 -15.24
CA GLY A 73 24.72 0.83 -14.20
C GLY A 73 24.80 2.28 -13.69
N ASP A 74 25.17 3.23 -14.56
CA ASP A 74 25.46 4.64 -14.23
C ASP A 74 24.22 5.56 -14.29
N GLY A 75 23.07 5.04 -14.72
CA GLY A 75 21.82 5.78 -14.91
C GLY A 75 21.81 6.74 -16.12
N LYS A 76 22.86 6.75 -16.95
CA LYS A 76 23.05 7.69 -18.08
C LYS A 76 23.32 6.98 -19.40
N THR A 77 24.01 5.84 -19.38
CA THR A 77 24.32 5.01 -20.56
C THR A 77 23.08 4.26 -21.03
N LEU A 78 22.71 4.42 -22.30
CA LEU A 78 21.59 3.73 -22.90
C LEU A 78 21.94 2.26 -23.23
N ASN A 79 21.53 1.35 -22.35
CA ASN A 79 21.86 -0.06 -22.37
C ASN A 79 21.02 -0.91 -23.35
N THR A 80 20.11 -0.31 -24.13
CA THR A 80 19.19 -1.03 -25.05
C THR A 80 19.91 -2.00 -26.00
N LYS A 81 21.13 -1.64 -26.44
CA LYS A 81 22.00 -2.49 -27.27
C LYS A 81 22.56 -3.68 -26.48
N SER A 82 22.95 -3.49 -25.23
CA SER A 82 23.45 -4.54 -24.35
C SER A 82 22.35 -5.53 -23.96
N PHE A 83 21.13 -5.05 -23.64
CA PHE A 83 19.97 -5.93 -23.41
C PHE A 83 19.67 -6.80 -24.64
N LYS A 84 19.59 -6.19 -25.84
CA LYS A 84 19.33 -6.92 -27.10
C LYS A 84 20.48 -7.86 -27.48
N SER A 85 21.73 -7.52 -27.14
CA SER A 85 22.91 -8.40 -27.31
C SER A 85 22.87 -9.60 -26.35
N ALA A 86 22.57 -9.36 -25.07
CA ALA A 86 22.44 -10.39 -24.04
C ALA A 86 21.36 -11.41 -24.41
N ILE A 87 20.16 -10.95 -24.74
CA ILE A 87 19.03 -11.81 -25.11
C ILE A 87 19.34 -12.61 -26.39
N LYS A 88 19.99 -11.99 -27.40
CA LYS A 88 20.43 -12.69 -28.62
C LYS A 88 21.55 -13.71 -28.38
N HIS A 89 22.40 -13.50 -27.36
CA HIS A 89 23.39 -14.49 -26.96
C HIS A 89 22.71 -15.67 -26.25
N LEU A 90 21.89 -15.36 -25.26
CA LEU A 90 21.27 -16.32 -24.35
C LEU A 90 20.20 -17.20 -25.02
N SER A 91 19.58 -16.75 -26.12
CA SER A 91 18.62 -17.55 -26.89
C SER A 91 19.16 -18.89 -27.42
N LYS A 92 20.48 -19.01 -27.57
CA LYS A 92 21.15 -20.25 -27.98
C LYS A 92 20.95 -21.40 -26.99
N PHE A 93 20.64 -21.09 -25.73
CA PHE A 93 20.44 -22.07 -24.66
C PHE A 93 19.01 -22.57 -24.52
N ALA A 94 18.05 -22.05 -25.32
CA ALA A 94 16.65 -22.49 -25.27
C ALA A 94 16.46 -24.03 -25.40
N PRO A 95 17.23 -24.77 -26.23
CA PRO A 95 17.15 -26.24 -26.28
C PRO A 95 17.63 -26.99 -25.02
N ASP A 96 18.29 -26.31 -24.07
CA ASP A 96 18.90 -26.87 -22.85
C ASP A 96 18.26 -26.25 -21.59
N GLY A 97 16.95 -26.03 -21.62
CA GLY A 97 16.16 -25.43 -20.53
C GLY A 97 16.27 -23.91 -20.41
N GLY A 98 16.99 -23.26 -21.32
CA GLY A 98 17.08 -21.81 -21.39
C GLY A 98 18.09 -21.18 -20.44
N ALA A 99 18.00 -19.85 -20.28
CA ALA A 99 19.02 -19.06 -19.60
C ALA A 99 18.48 -17.85 -18.81
N GLN A 100 19.30 -17.38 -17.87
CA GLN A 100 19.04 -16.25 -16.99
C GLN A 100 19.90 -15.04 -17.37
N LEU A 101 19.29 -13.85 -17.41
CA LEU A 101 20.00 -12.57 -17.50
C LEU A 101 19.92 -11.86 -16.15
N ILE A 102 21.07 -11.63 -15.53
CA ILE A 102 21.20 -10.99 -14.22
C ILE A 102 21.47 -9.49 -14.40
N ILE A 103 20.65 -8.67 -13.78
CA ILE A 103 20.81 -7.22 -13.65
C ILE A 103 21.34 -6.95 -12.23
N PRO A 104 22.64 -6.63 -12.05
CA PRO A 104 23.25 -6.40 -10.74
C PRO A 104 22.90 -4.99 -10.18
N PRO A 105 23.29 -4.67 -8.94
CA PRO A 105 23.07 -3.35 -8.35
C PRO A 105 23.55 -2.21 -9.27
N GLY A 106 22.77 -1.12 -9.36
CA GLY A 106 23.04 0.01 -10.24
C GLY A 106 21.79 0.51 -11.00
N ARG A 107 21.96 1.57 -11.80
CA ARG A 107 20.88 2.23 -12.56
C ARG A 107 21.03 1.98 -14.06
N TRP A 108 20.11 1.24 -14.67
CA TRP A 108 20.23 0.68 -16.01
C TRP A 108 19.22 1.31 -16.97
N LEU A 109 19.60 2.44 -17.57
CA LEU A 109 18.77 3.13 -18.58
C LEU A 109 18.63 2.28 -19.84
N THR A 110 17.41 2.08 -20.35
CA THR A 110 17.12 1.31 -21.57
C THR A 110 15.81 1.74 -22.23
N GLY A 111 15.76 1.63 -23.56
CA GLY A 111 14.52 1.59 -24.33
C GLY A 111 13.87 0.20 -24.32
N SER A 112 12.76 0.03 -25.05
CA SER A 112 12.02 -1.23 -25.10
C SER A 112 12.88 -2.39 -25.60
N PHE A 113 12.80 -3.53 -24.91
CA PHE A 113 13.39 -4.79 -25.34
C PHE A 113 12.38 -5.94 -25.20
N SER A 114 12.59 -6.99 -26.00
CA SER A 114 11.70 -8.15 -26.03
C SER A 114 12.41 -9.38 -25.48
N LEU A 115 11.74 -10.09 -24.59
CA LEU A 115 12.15 -11.37 -24.04
C LEU A 115 11.95 -12.49 -25.06
N ILE A 116 12.37 -13.70 -24.69
CA ILE A 116 12.32 -14.93 -25.48
C ILE A 116 11.79 -16.08 -24.61
N SER A 117 11.41 -17.20 -25.22
CA SER A 117 11.03 -18.42 -24.51
C SER A 117 12.21 -19.01 -23.73
N HIS A 118 11.91 -19.74 -22.65
CA HIS A 118 12.89 -20.34 -21.73
C HIS A 118 13.88 -19.30 -21.18
N PHE A 119 13.34 -18.25 -20.56
CA PHE A 119 14.14 -17.11 -20.10
C PHE A 119 13.81 -16.73 -18.66
N THR A 120 14.83 -16.24 -17.94
CA THR A 120 14.66 -15.60 -16.64
C THR A 120 15.36 -14.25 -16.64
N LEU A 121 14.60 -13.15 -16.61
CA LEU A 121 15.14 -11.84 -16.30
C LEU A 121 15.19 -11.70 -14.77
N TYR A 122 16.39 -11.51 -14.21
CA TYR A 122 16.59 -11.42 -12.77
C TYR A 122 17.13 -10.04 -12.34
N LEU A 123 16.35 -9.32 -11.53
CA LEU A 123 16.77 -8.03 -10.97
C LEU A 123 17.28 -8.23 -9.55
N HIS A 124 18.59 -8.02 -9.35
CA HIS A 124 19.19 -8.06 -8.02
C HIS A 124 18.62 -6.95 -7.13
N LYS A 125 18.74 -7.12 -5.81
CA LYS A 125 18.53 -6.03 -4.84
C LYS A 125 19.36 -4.82 -5.26
N ASP A 126 18.79 -3.62 -5.13
CA ASP A 126 19.42 -2.34 -5.48
C ASP A 126 19.77 -2.17 -6.99
N ALA A 127 19.23 -3.05 -7.85
CA ALA A 127 19.15 -2.82 -9.29
C ALA A 127 17.91 -1.97 -9.63
N VAL A 128 18.07 -0.96 -10.48
CA VAL A 128 16.99 -0.11 -10.98
C VAL A 128 17.05 -0.06 -12.51
N VAL A 129 16.13 -0.75 -13.19
CA VAL A 129 15.94 -0.59 -14.65
C VAL A 129 15.18 0.71 -14.88
N LEU A 130 15.70 1.60 -15.72
CA LEU A 130 15.13 2.92 -16.00
C LEU A 130 14.65 3.00 -17.45
N ALA A 131 13.39 3.36 -17.66
CA ALA A 131 12.83 3.47 -19.00
C ALA A 131 13.26 4.76 -19.73
N SER A 132 13.70 4.66 -20.98
CA SER A 132 14.13 5.81 -21.78
C SER A 132 13.01 6.84 -21.98
N GLN A 133 13.38 8.12 -22.10
CA GLN A 133 12.45 9.24 -22.30
C GLN A 133 12.48 9.81 -23.72
N ASP A 134 13.31 9.27 -24.63
CA ASP A 134 13.19 9.53 -26.07
C ASP A 134 12.22 8.51 -26.67
N GLU A 135 11.14 8.95 -27.32
CA GLU A 135 10.14 8.07 -27.94
C GLU A 135 10.73 7.17 -29.02
N LYS A 136 11.87 7.55 -29.62
CA LYS A 136 12.61 6.71 -30.60
C LYS A 136 13.14 5.40 -30.02
N ASP A 137 13.28 5.31 -28.69
CA ASP A 137 13.68 4.08 -27.99
C ASP A 137 12.52 3.09 -27.80
N TRP A 138 11.29 3.47 -28.19
CA TRP A 138 10.07 2.71 -28.02
C TRP A 138 9.44 2.43 -29.40
N PRO A 139 9.51 1.20 -29.93
CA PRO A 139 8.89 0.86 -31.22
C PRO A 139 7.37 1.04 -31.18
N ILE A 140 6.80 1.58 -32.26
CA ILE A 140 5.34 1.68 -32.44
C ILE A 140 4.81 0.36 -33.01
N LEU A 141 3.73 -0.13 -32.42
CA LEU A 141 2.99 -1.33 -32.78
C LEU A 141 1.56 -0.94 -33.21
N PRO A 142 0.87 -1.79 -34.01
CA PRO A 142 -0.56 -1.60 -34.26
C PRO A 142 -1.38 -1.76 -32.97
N PRO A 143 -2.63 -1.24 -32.96
CA PRO A 143 -3.61 -1.54 -31.90
C PRO A 143 -3.79 -3.04 -31.66
N LEU A 144 -4.28 -3.39 -30.46
CA LEU A 144 -4.62 -4.78 -30.15
C LEU A 144 -5.80 -5.23 -31.05
N PRO A 145 -5.76 -6.46 -31.61
CA PRO A 145 -6.81 -6.93 -32.52
C PRO A 145 -8.18 -7.03 -31.85
N SER A 146 -8.23 -7.20 -30.53
CA SER A 146 -9.45 -7.18 -29.73
C SER A 146 -9.92 -5.76 -29.33
N TYR A 147 -9.22 -4.69 -29.71
CA TYR A 147 -9.52 -3.30 -29.35
C TYR A 147 -9.84 -2.37 -30.54
N GLY A 148 -9.38 -2.70 -31.74
CA GLY A 148 -9.62 -1.91 -32.97
C GLY A 148 -8.74 -0.68 -33.13
N LYS A 149 -8.69 0.19 -32.11
CA LYS A 149 -7.84 1.39 -32.07
C LYS A 149 -7.01 1.50 -30.79
N GLY A 150 -6.09 2.46 -30.74
CA GLY A 150 -5.38 2.82 -29.52
C GLY A 150 -6.31 3.36 -28.41
N ARG A 151 -5.89 3.22 -27.14
CA ARG A 151 -6.68 3.62 -25.97
C ARG A 151 -6.55 5.10 -25.62
N ASP A 152 -5.35 5.67 -25.76
CA ASP A 152 -5.15 7.13 -25.55
C ASP A 152 -5.42 7.94 -26.83
N ALA A 153 -5.11 7.36 -27.98
CA ALA A 153 -5.00 8.08 -29.25
C ALA A 153 -5.38 7.15 -30.43
N PRO A 154 -5.85 7.70 -31.58
CA PRO A 154 -6.46 6.91 -32.64
C PRO A 154 -5.46 6.14 -33.54
N ALA A 155 -4.15 6.37 -33.40
CA ALA A 155 -3.13 5.64 -34.14
C ALA A 155 -2.75 4.31 -33.43
N GLY A 156 -1.47 3.97 -33.43
CA GLY A 156 -0.95 2.75 -32.80
C GLY A 156 -0.70 2.90 -31.31
N ARG A 157 0.28 2.14 -30.84
CA ARG A 157 0.69 2.05 -29.43
C ARG A 157 2.19 1.82 -29.33
N TYR A 158 2.83 2.37 -28.31
CA TYR A 158 4.24 2.07 -28.05
C TYR A 158 4.39 0.66 -27.43
N GLN A 159 5.44 -0.06 -27.83
CA GLN A 159 5.81 -1.36 -27.29
C GLN A 159 6.21 -1.23 -25.82
N GLY A 160 5.69 -2.11 -24.95
CA GLY A 160 6.03 -2.12 -23.53
C GLY A 160 7.55 -2.23 -23.26
N LEU A 161 8.02 -1.64 -22.15
CA LEU A 161 9.45 -1.55 -21.82
C LEU A 161 10.10 -2.94 -21.80
N ILE A 162 9.46 -3.86 -21.10
CA ILE A 162 9.76 -5.29 -21.13
C ILE A 162 8.61 -5.96 -21.89
N SER A 163 8.90 -6.50 -23.06
CA SER A 163 7.89 -7.03 -23.98
C SER A 163 8.09 -8.50 -24.32
N GLY A 164 7.06 -9.16 -24.86
CA GLY A 164 7.16 -10.52 -25.37
C GLY A 164 5.95 -10.90 -26.22
N THR A 165 6.11 -11.80 -27.19
CA THR A 165 4.98 -12.35 -27.95
C THR A 165 5.25 -13.81 -28.34
N ASN A 166 4.25 -14.68 -28.22
CA ASN A 166 4.34 -16.13 -28.46
C ASN A 166 5.43 -16.82 -27.61
N LEU A 167 5.65 -16.36 -26.38
CA LEU A 167 6.70 -16.92 -25.52
C LEU A 167 6.19 -18.15 -24.74
N THR A 168 7.11 -19.00 -24.32
CA THR A 168 6.84 -20.12 -23.40
C THR A 168 7.87 -20.15 -22.29
N ASP A 169 7.44 -20.39 -21.04
CA ASP A 169 8.34 -20.55 -19.88
C ASP A 169 9.23 -19.31 -19.66
N VAL A 170 8.60 -18.23 -19.19
CA VAL A 170 9.23 -16.91 -19.00
C VAL A 170 9.07 -16.46 -17.56
N VAL A 171 10.18 -16.06 -16.95
CA VAL A 171 10.24 -15.57 -15.56
C VAL A 171 10.82 -14.16 -15.55
N ILE A 172 10.14 -13.23 -14.89
CA ILE A 172 10.68 -11.92 -14.50
C ILE A 172 10.66 -11.88 -12.97
N THR A 173 11.82 -11.90 -12.32
CA THR A 173 11.88 -11.99 -10.85
C THR A 173 13.07 -11.25 -10.26
N GLY A 174 13.17 -11.14 -8.94
CA GLY A 174 14.29 -10.45 -8.32
C GLY A 174 14.55 -10.76 -6.85
N ALA A 175 15.39 -9.93 -6.23
CA ALA A 175 15.48 -9.76 -4.78
C ALA A 175 14.94 -8.36 -4.42
N ASN A 176 13.68 -8.11 -4.78
CA ASN A 176 13.03 -6.80 -4.79
C ASN A 176 13.81 -5.73 -5.58
N GLY A 177 14.34 -6.11 -6.74
CA GLY A 177 14.89 -5.16 -7.72
C GLY A 177 13.78 -4.29 -8.32
N THR A 178 14.14 -3.10 -8.79
CA THR A 178 13.18 -2.07 -9.24
C THR A 178 13.14 -1.95 -10.76
N ILE A 179 11.95 -1.81 -11.33
CA ILE A 179 11.72 -1.27 -12.68
C ILE A 179 11.00 0.07 -12.53
N ASP A 180 11.61 1.14 -13.01
CA ASP A 180 11.05 2.50 -12.98
C ASP A 180 10.73 2.97 -14.41
N GLY A 181 9.44 3.15 -14.66
CA GLY A 181 8.91 3.57 -15.95
C GLY A 181 9.27 4.99 -16.34
N GLN A 182 9.77 5.82 -15.40
CA GLN A 182 10.22 7.21 -15.53
C GLN A 182 9.27 8.20 -16.25
N GLY A 183 8.12 7.72 -16.72
CA GLY A 183 7.37 8.24 -17.87
C GLY A 183 6.63 9.54 -17.68
N GLU A 184 7.19 10.52 -16.98
CA GLU A 184 6.52 11.81 -16.80
C GLU A 184 6.29 12.45 -18.15
N ALA A 185 7.21 12.25 -19.10
CA ALA A 185 7.04 12.62 -20.52
C ALA A 185 5.87 11.90 -21.24
N TRP A 186 5.52 10.68 -20.81
CA TRP A 186 4.41 9.90 -21.37
C TRP A 186 3.06 10.34 -20.83
N TRP A 187 3.01 10.49 -19.50
CA TRP A 187 1.94 11.17 -18.81
C TRP A 187 1.76 12.57 -19.43
N THR A 188 2.83 13.36 -19.62
CA THR A 188 2.91 14.74 -20.18
C THR A 188 2.13 15.01 -21.45
N LYS A 189 1.71 13.98 -22.17
CA LYS A 189 1.00 14.12 -23.43
C LYS A 189 -0.49 13.73 -23.35
N PHE A 190 -0.94 13.13 -22.25
CA PHE A 190 -2.27 12.53 -22.12
C PHE A 190 -3.42 13.54 -21.95
N ARG A 191 -3.68 14.19 -20.78
CA ARG A 191 -4.84 15.13 -20.63
C ARG A 191 -4.77 16.33 -21.59
N SER A 192 -3.57 16.75 -22.00
CA SER A 192 -3.30 17.80 -22.99
C SER A 192 -3.55 17.35 -24.43
N ASN A 193 -3.85 16.06 -24.65
CA ASN A 193 -4.19 15.48 -25.95
C ASN A 193 -3.08 15.69 -27.01
N LYS A 194 -1.82 15.55 -26.56
CA LYS A 194 -0.59 15.66 -27.38
C LYS A 194 -0.05 14.28 -27.79
N LEU A 195 -0.69 13.19 -27.39
CA LEU A 195 -0.35 11.83 -27.82
C LEU A 195 -0.88 11.58 -29.24
N THR A 196 -0.02 11.08 -30.13
CA THR A 196 -0.45 10.48 -31.41
C THR A 196 -0.71 8.98 -31.27
N GLU A 197 0.12 8.29 -30.48
CA GLU A 197 0.04 6.86 -30.17
C GLU A 197 -0.38 6.62 -28.70
N THR A 198 -0.88 5.43 -28.40
CA THR A 198 -1.12 4.97 -27.02
C THR A 198 0.20 4.75 -26.26
N ARG A 199 0.25 5.18 -25.00
CA ARG A 199 1.42 5.06 -24.11
C ARG A 199 1.86 3.60 -23.92
N PRO A 200 3.15 3.34 -23.67
CA PRO A 200 3.65 1.98 -23.51
C PRO A 200 3.35 1.38 -22.12
N HIS A 201 3.09 0.08 -22.09
CA HIS A 201 3.06 -0.72 -20.86
C HIS A 201 4.43 -0.77 -20.17
N MET A 202 4.49 -1.05 -18.87
CA MET A 202 5.76 -1.42 -18.24
C MET A 202 6.17 -2.84 -18.66
N ILE A 203 5.30 -3.82 -18.41
CA ILE A 203 5.47 -5.21 -18.81
C ILE A 203 4.28 -5.61 -19.70
N GLU A 204 4.54 -6.00 -20.95
CA GLU A 204 3.54 -6.55 -21.87
C GLU A 204 3.98 -7.92 -22.38
N LEU A 205 3.22 -8.96 -22.07
CA LEU A 205 3.47 -10.31 -22.59
C LEU A 205 2.24 -10.76 -23.38
N MET A 206 2.43 -11.03 -24.67
CA MET A 206 1.36 -11.39 -25.60
C MET A 206 1.38 -12.88 -25.95
N TYR A 207 0.22 -13.52 -26.09
CA TYR A 207 0.11 -14.90 -26.63
C TYR A 207 1.03 -15.94 -25.96
N SER A 208 1.35 -15.77 -24.67
CA SER A 208 2.43 -16.49 -24.00
C SER A 208 1.92 -17.53 -22.98
N ASN A 209 2.72 -18.57 -22.74
CA ASN A 209 2.37 -19.73 -21.93
C ASN A 209 3.38 -19.98 -20.79
N GLY A 210 2.94 -20.15 -19.55
CA GLY A 210 3.85 -20.35 -18.42
C GLY A 210 4.63 -19.08 -18.11
N VAL A 211 3.90 -18.05 -17.65
CA VAL A 211 4.45 -16.72 -17.34
C VAL A 211 4.53 -16.54 -15.83
N GLN A 212 5.67 -16.10 -15.32
CA GLN A 212 5.86 -15.72 -13.93
C GLN A 212 6.43 -14.30 -13.81
N ILE A 213 5.82 -13.47 -12.97
CA ILE A 213 6.31 -12.14 -12.61
C ILE A 213 6.27 -12.02 -11.07
N SER A 214 7.43 -11.89 -10.41
CA SER A 214 7.49 -11.97 -8.95
C SER A 214 8.61 -11.17 -8.28
N ASP A 215 8.49 -10.92 -6.97
CA ASP A 215 9.56 -10.44 -6.10
C ASP A 215 10.33 -9.19 -6.62
N ILE A 216 9.60 -8.23 -7.20
CA ILE A 216 10.12 -6.96 -7.76
C ILE A 216 9.23 -5.77 -7.42
N THR A 217 9.84 -4.58 -7.40
CA THR A 217 9.14 -3.29 -7.29
C THR A 217 8.92 -2.69 -8.67
N LEU A 218 7.70 -2.26 -8.98
CA LEU A 218 7.36 -1.52 -10.19
C LEU A 218 7.00 -0.07 -9.81
N LEU A 219 7.78 0.90 -10.26
CA LEU A 219 7.47 2.33 -10.09
C LEU A 219 6.94 2.90 -11.40
N ASN A 220 5.95 3.80 -11.33
CA ASN A 220 5.88 4.90 -12.29
C ASN A 220 5.63 4.50 -13.77
N ALA A 221 4.83 3.45 -14.02
CA ALA A 221 4.51 2.96 -15.36
C ALA A 221 3.89 4.02 -16.30
N PRO A 222 4.17 4.00 -17.63
CA PRO A 222 3.62 4.99 -18.56
C PRO A 222 2.13 4.79 -18.85
N PHE A 223 1.72 3.53 -19.02
CA PHE A 223 0.35 3.00 -19.07
C PHE A 223 0.26 1.85 -18.04
N TRP A 224 -0.47 0.76 -18.30
CA TRP A 224 -0.60 -0.40 -17.40
C TRP A 224 0.75 -0.98 -16.94
N ASN A 225 0.82 -1.42 -15.69
CA ASN A 225 2.05 -1.96 -15.10
C ASN A 225 2.31 -3.38 -15.60
N VAL A 226 1.36 -4.31 -15.41
CA VAL A 226 1.55 -5.74 -15.68
C VAL A 226 0.43 -6.24 -16.57
N HIS A 227 0.68 -6.23 -17.89
CA HIS A 227 -0.30 -6.59 -18.91
C HIS A 227 0.06 -7.91 -19.64
N PRO A 228 -0.26 -9.08 -19.04
CA PRO A 228 -0.38 -10.32 -19.79
C PRO A 228 -1.65 -10.26 -20.65
N VAL A 229 -1.49 -10.43 -21.96
CA VAL A 229 -2.60 -10.40 -22.93
C VAL A 229 -2.59 -11.65 -23.80
N TYR A 230 -3.76 -12.28 -23.98
CA TYR A 230 -3.91 -13.57 -24.68
C TYR A 230 -3.05 -14.70 -24.08
N CYS A 231 -2.68 -14.60 -22.79
CA CYS A 231 -1.75 -15.51 -22.15
C CYS A 231 -2.45 -16.66 -21.42
N ARG A 232 -1.68 -17.72 -21.12
CA ARG A 232 -2.13 -18.86 -20.33
C ARG A 232 -1.12 -19.27 -19.28
N ASP A 233 -1.61 -19.81 -18.16
CA ASP A 233 -0.83 -20.32 -17.04
C ASP A 233 0.13 -19.25 -16.49
N VAL A 234 -0.46 -18.23 -15.85
CA VAL A 234 0.18 -16.97 -15.44
C VAL A 234 0.23 -16.86 -13.91
N ILE A 235 1.39 -16.54 -13.33
CA ILE A 235 1.61 -16.35 -11.89
C ILE A 235 2.20 -14.95 -11.64
N ILE A 236 1.55 -14.17 -10.78
CA ILE A 236 1.99 -12.83 -10.40
C ILE A 236 1.98 -12.71 -8.87
N SER A 237 3.16 -12.65 -8.24
CA SER A 237 3.27 -12.80 -6.78
C SER A 237 4.37 -11.97 -6.13
N GLY A 238 4.10 -11.40 -4.95
CA GLY A 238 5.13 -10.66 -4.20
C GLY A 238 5.54 -9.34 -4.84
N LEU A 239 4.70 -8.76 -5.68
CA LEU A 239 4.97 -7.46 -6.31
C LEU A 239 4.67 -6.31 -5.35
N THR A 240 5.53 -5.30 -5.39
CA THR A 240 5.26 -3.97 -4.84
C THR A 240 5.05 -3.01 -6.00
N ILE A 241 3.79 -2.79 -6.39
CA ILE A 241 3.43 -1.88 -7.48
C ILE A 241 3.17 -0.49 -6.90
N LEU A 242 3.76 0.50 -7.56
CA LEU A 242 3.82 1.90 -7.15
C LEU A 242 3.64 2.78 -8.39
N ALA A 243 2.48 2.69 -9.03
CA ALA A 243 2.02 3.70 -9.99
C ALA A 243 0.95 4.56 -9.30
N PRO A 244 1.23 5.81 -8.90
CA PRO A 244 0.38 6.46 -7.92
C PRO A 244 -0.93 7.08 -8.45
N THR A 245 -1.88 7.26 -7.52
CA THR A 245 -3.30 7.71 -7.59
C THR A 245 -3.82 8.34 -8.86
N HIS A 246 -3.10 9.34 -9.27
CA HIS A 246 -3.59 10.36 -10.13
C HIS A 246 -3.49 9.65 -11.47
N SER A 247 -2.42 8.90 -11.78
CA SER A 247 -2.08 8.37 -13.11
C SER A 247 -3.08 7.49 -13.88
N PRO A 248 -3.17 7.61 -15.23
CA PRO A 248 -4.31 7.14 -16.02
C PRO A 248 -4.00 5.81 -16.62
N ASN A 249 -4.88 4.86 -16.39
CA ASN A 249 -4.71 3.56 -16.99
C ASN A 249 -3.30 3.06 -16.62
N THR A 250 -2.93 3.26 -15.35
CA THR A 250 -1.73 2.69 -14.72
C THR A 250 -2.16 1.57 -13.79
N ASP A 251 -3.17 0.83 -14.25
CA ASP A 251 -3.71 -0.39 -13.69
C ASP A 251 -2.55 -1.28 -13.19
N GLY A 252 -2.74 -1.91 -12.03
CA GLY A 252 -1.68 -2.67 -11.36
C GLY A 252 -1.39 -3.98 -12.09
N ILE A 253 -2.43 -4.80 -12.30
CA ILE A 253 -2.34 -6.07 -13.00
C ILE A 253 -3.54 -6.23 -13.94
N ASP A 254 -3.27 -6.56 -15.20
CA ASP A 254 -4.23 -6.51 -16.30
C ASP A 254 -4.33 -7.85 -17.03
N PRO A 255 -5.05 -8.85 -16.51
CA PRO A 255 -5.30 -10.08 -17.24
C PRO A 255 -6.31 -9.81 -18.37
N ASP A 256 -5.79 -9.51 -19.58
CA ASP A 256 -6.60 -9.34 -20.79
C ASP A 256 -6.65 -10.65 -21.59
N SER A 257 -7.86 -11.16 -21.83
CA SER A 257 -8.10 -12.37 -22.63
C SER A 257 -7.29 -13.60 -22.16
N CYS A 258 -7.02 -13.71 -20.86
CA CYS A 258 -6.07 -14.66 -20.26
C CYS A 258 -6.72 -15.90 -19.64
N SER A 259 -5.99 -17.01 -19.51
CA SER A 259 -6.48 -18.23 -18.84
C SER A 259 -5.54 -18.77 -17.78
N ASN A 260 -6.09 -19.36 -16.71
CA ASN A 260 -5.32 -19.94 -15.59
C ASN A 260 -4.35 -18.93 -14.96
N VAL A 261 -4.88 -17.97 -14.21
CA VAL A 261 -4.13 -16.82 -13.67
C VAL A 261 -4.15 -16.85 -12.13
N ARG A 262 -2.98 -16.74 -11.49
CA ARG A 262 -2.83 -16.63 -10.03
C ARG A 262 -2.16 -15.31 -9.66
N ILE A 263 -2.85 -14.49 -8.89
CA ILE A 263 -2.39 -13.19 -8.38
C ILE A 263 -2.37 -13.27 -6.86
N GLU A 264 -1.20 -13.28 -6.21
CA GLU A 264 -1.13 -13.47 -4.76
C GLU A 264 -0.03 -12.68 -4.02
N ASN A 265 -0.27 -12.31 -2.76
CA ASN A 265 0.72 -11.64 -1.89
C ASN A 265 1.25 -10.32 -2.46
N ASN A 266 0.40 -9.52 -3.11
CA ASN A 266 0.82 -8.30 -3.81
C ASN A 266 0.44 -7.05 -3.01
N TYR A 267 1.39 -6.13 -2.89
CA TYR A 267 1.17 -4.77 -2.41
C TYR A 267 1.01 -3.89 -3.68
N ILE A 268 -0.17 -3.31 -3.95
CA ILE A 268 -0.45 -2.54 -5.18
C ILE A 268 -0.99 -1.13 -4.90
N VAL A 269 -0.21 -0.09 -5.19
CA VAL A 269 -0.71 1.25 -5.52
C VAL A 269 -0.83 1.35 -7.04
N SER A 270 -2.04 1.66 -7.51
CA SER A 270 -2.36 2.02 -8.90
C SER A 270 -3.05 3.40 -8.97
N GLY A 271 -2.93 4.10 -10.10
CA GLY A 271 -3.71 5.31 -10.40
C GLY A 271 -5.04 5.03 -11.13
N ASP A 272 -5.23 3.78 -11.55
CA ASP A 272 -6.47 3.23 -12.10
C ASP A 272 -6.77 1.94 -11.30
N ASP A 273 -7.35 0.89 -11.88
CA ASP A 273 -7.67 -0.37 -11.15
C ASP A 273 -6.42 -1.09 -10.58
N CYS A 274 -6.45 -1.54 -9.33
CA CYS A 274 -5.38 -2.42 -8.81
C CYS A 274 -5.26 -3.72 -9.62
N ILE A 275 -6.40 -4.31 -9.97
CA ILE A 275 -6.49 -5.46 -10.88
C ILE A 275 -7.63 -5.18 -11.86
N ALA A 276 -7.32 -5.10 -13.15
CA ALA A 276 -8.31 -4.93 -14.22
C ALA A 276 -8.40 -6.17 -15.11
N ILE A 277 -9.41 -7.00 -14.85
CA ILE A 277 -9.69 -8.16 -15.69
C ILE A 277 -10.41 -7.70 -16.96
N LYS A 278 -9.79 -7.93 -18.11
CA LYS A 278 -10.22 -7.44 -19.44
C LYS A 278 -10.31 -8.58 -20.47
N SER A 279 -10.94 -8.33 -21.61
CA SER A 279 -11.05 -9.24 -22.76
C SER A 279 -11.44 -8.51 -24.06
N GLY A 280 -10.91 -7.31 -24.31
CA GLY A 280 -11.19 -6.55 -25.53
C GLY A 280 -12.49 -5.74 -25.56
N TRP A 281 -12.66 -4.93 -26.61
CA TRP A 281 -13.57 -3.78 -26.68
C TRP A 281 -14.58 -3.90 -27.83
N ASP A 282 -15.87 -3.82 -27.51
CA ASP A 282 -17.03 -3.82 -28.42
C ASP A 282 -16.91 -4.87 -29.56
N GLU A 283 -17.23 -4.54 -30.81
CA GLU A 283 -17.25 -5.52 -31.90
C GLU A 283 -15.87 -6.12 -32.22
N TYR A 284 -14.77 -5.49 -31.80
CA TYR A 284 -13.43 -6.06 -31.93
C TYR A 284 -13.22 -7.20 -30.94
N GLY A 285 -13.58 -7.00 -29.66
CA GLY A 285 -13.57 -8.04 -28.65
C GLY A 285 -14.55 -9.18 -28.97
N ASN A 286 -15.77 -8.86 -29.43
CA ASN A 286 -16.77 -9.87 -29.79
C ASN A 286 -16.33 -10.72 -31.00
N ARG A 287 -15.62 -10.14 -31.99
CA ARG A 287 -15.04 -10.91 -33.10
C ARG A 287 -13.81 -11.72 -32.69
N PHE A 288 -13.03 -11.21 -31.73
CA PHE A 288 -11.83 -11.89 -31.23
C PHE A 288 -12.17 -13.06 -30.29
N ASN A 289 -13.28 -12.95 -29.55
CA ASN A 289 -13.95 -14.05 -28.83
C ASN A 289 -13.02 -14.87 -27.89
N MET A 290 -12.13 -14.18 -27.18
CA MET A 290 -11.21 -14.80 -26.21
C MET A 290 -11.50 -14.27 -24.80
N PRO A 291 -12.10 -15.07 -23.90
CA PRO A 291 -12.45 -14.62 -22.56
C PRO A 291 -11.25 -14.65 -21.60
N THR A 292 -11.24 -13.76 -20.60
CA THR A 292 -10.42 -14.02 -19.41
C THR A 292 -11.13 -15.01 -18.49
N GLN A 293 -10.42 -16.04 -18.04
CA GLN A 293 -11.02 -17.13 -17.28
C GLN A 293 -10.08 -17.86 -16.32
N HIS A 294 -10.64 -18.43 -15.25
CA HIS A 294 -9.90 -19.17 -14.22
C HIS A 294 -8.83 -18.28 -13.55
N VAL A 295 -9.29 -17.24 -12.86
CA VAL A 295 -8.45 -16.28 -12.14
C VAL A 295 -8.64 -16.47 -10.64
N ILE A 296 -7.55 -16.58 -9.88
CA ILE A 296 -7.54 -16.53 -8.41
C ILE A 296 -6.71 -15.33 -7.94
N ILE A 297 -7.28 -14.55 -7.03
CA ILE A 297 -6.70 -13.34 -6.43
C ILE A 297 -6.71 -13.54 -4.90
N ARG A 298 -5.57 -13.40 -4.21
CA ARG A 298 -5.56 -13.49 -2.74
C ARG A 298 -4.40 -12.79 -2.04
N TYR A 299 -4.57 -12.43 -0.77
CA TYR A 299 -3.56 -11.71 0.01
C TYR A 299 -3.10 -10.44 -0.74
N LEU A 300 -4.08 -9.72 -1.29
CA LEU A 300 -3.89 -8.45 -1.98
C LEU A 300 -4.06 -7.32 -0.98
N THR A 301 -3.08 -6.44 -0.92
CA THR A 301 -3.17 -5.16 -0.24
C THR A 301 -3.16 -4.07 -1.31
N CYS A 302 -4.26 -3.34 -1.49
CA CYS A 302 -4.49 -2.52 -2.70
C CYS A 302 -4.95 -1.10 -2.42
N ILE A 303 -4.38 -0.10 -3.12
CA ILE A 303 -4.87 1.28 -3.27
C ILE A 303 -5.16 1.61 -4.76
N SER A 304 -6.40 2.02 -5.08
CA SER A 304 -6.92 2.25 -6.45
C SER A 304 -8.01 3.37 -6.49
N PRO A 305 -7.64 4.62 -6.17
CA PRO A 305 -8.53 5.76 -5.85
C PRO A 305 -9.76 6.05 -6.71
N THR A 306 -9.63 5.79 -8.00
CA THR A 306 -10.39 6.35 -9.12
C THR A 306 -11.14 5.25 -9.87
N SER A 307 -10.86 4.01 -9.47
CA SER A 307 -11.18 2.77 -10.13
C SER A 307 -11.35 1.70 -9.04
N ALA A 308 -10.91 0.45 -9.25
CA ALA A 308 -11.26 -0.63 -8.34
C ALA A 308 -10.13 -1.43 -7.69
N THR A 309 -10.42 -2.00 -6.52
CA THR A 309 -9.64 -3.13 -5.99
C THR A 309 -9.59 -4.27 -7.01
N ILE A 310 -10.75 -4.66 -7.54
CA ILE A 310 -10.87 -5.60 -8.66
C ILE A 310 -11.93 -5.08 -9.64
N ALA A 311 -11.51 -4.79 -10.86
CA ALA A 311 -12.39 -4.48 -11.98
C ALA A 311 -12.55 -5.63 -12.95
N LEU A 312 -13.74 -5.64 -13.56
CA LEU A 312 -14.20 -6.57 -14.59
C LEU A 312 -14.71 -5.68 -15.74
N GLY A 313 -13.92 -5.54 -16.79
CA GLY A 313 -14.13 -4.57 -17.89
C GLY A 313 -13.41 -3.23 -17.68
N SER A 314 -13.70 -2.17 -18.44
CA SER A 314 -14.87 -2.03 -19.32
C SER A 314 -14.79 -2.86 -20.58
N GLU A 315 -13.58 -3.15 -21.00
CA GLU A 315 -13.24 -3.97 -22.15
C GLU A 315 -13.40 -5.44 -21.75
N MET A 316 -14.64 -5.94 -21.79
CA MET A 316 -15.02 -7.31 -21.42
C MET A 316 -15.66 -8.09 -22.58
N SER A 317 -15.44 -7.65 -23.82
CA SER A 317 -16.20 -8.07 -25.01
C SER A 317 -15.81 -9.43 -25.61
N GLY A 318 -14.75 -10.06 -25.11
CA GLY A 318 -14.46 -11.50 -25.30
C GLY A 318 -15.04 -12.37 -24.17
N GLY A 319 -15.53 -11.75 -23.09
CA GLY A 319 -16.11 -12.38 -21.91
C GLY A 319 -15.15 -12.47 -20.72
N ILE A 320 -15.70 -12.56 -19.50
CA ILE A 320 -14.94 -12.81 -18.26
C ILE A 320 -15.66 -13.88 -17.42
N ARG A 321 -14.95 -14.92 -16.95
CA ARG A 321 -15.57 -15.97 -16.10
C ARG A 321 -14.69 -16.72 -15.11
N ASN A 322 -15.27 -17.27 -14.04
CA ASN A 322 -14.58 -18.03 -13.00
C ASN A 322 -13.40 -17.21 -12.42
N VAL A 323 -13.75 -16.06 -11.83
CA VAL A 323 -12.85 -15.20 -11.08
C VAL A 323 -13.14 -15.41 -9.60
N ARG A 324 -12.09 -15.70 -8.84
CA ARG A 324 -12.13 -15.99 -7.40
C ARG A 324 -11.24 -14.99 -6.68
N ALA A 325 -11.74 -14.35 -5.64
CA ALA A 325 -10.96 -13.41 -4.82
C ALA A 325 -11.15 -13.70 -3.33
N GLU A 326 -10.08 -13.84 -2.56
CA GLU A 326 -10.20 -14.04 -1.11
C GLU A 326 -9.06 -13.42 -0.28
N HIS A 327 -9.31 -13.13 1.00
CA HIS A 327 -8.31 -12.55 1.90
C HIS A 327 -7.70 -11.26 1.30
N ILE A 328 -8.58 -10.34 0.94
CA ILE A 328 -8.23 -9.06 0.31
C ILE A 328 -8.31 -7.96 1.37
N THR A 329 -7.28 -7.13 1.49
CA THR A 329 -7.36 -5.81 2.14
C THR A 329 -7.33 -4.76 1.04
N ALA A 330 -8.47 -4.13 0.78
CA ALA A 330 -8.51 -2.89 0.03
C ALA A 330 -8.15 -1.72 0.95
N ILE A 331 -6.87 -1.35 0.91
CA ILE A 331 -6.33 -0.09 1.42
C ILE A 331 -6.64 0.97 0.38
N ASP A 332 -7.89 1.39 0.28
CA ASP A 332 -8.23 2.65 -0.34
C ASP A 332 -8.47 2.76 -1.91
N THR A 333 -9.68 2.48 -2.44
CA THR A 333 -10.06 2.47 -3.89
C THR A 333 -11.50 2.95 -4.24
N GLU A 334 -11.81 3.57 -5.38
CA GLU A 334 -13.19 4.09 -5.62
C GLU A 334 -14.31 3.01 -5.49
N SER A 335 -14.00 1.73 -5.76
CA SER A 335 -14.91 0.61 -5.49
C SER A 335 -14.24 -0.75 -5.36
N GLY A 336 -14.70 -1.62 -4.46
CA GLY A 336 -14.07 -2.90 -4.18
C GLY A 336 -14.17 -3.83 -5.37
N ILE A 337 -15.41 -4.16 -5.76
CA ILE A 337 -15.67 -5.01 -6.92
C ILE A 337 -16.46 -4.22 -7.96
N ARG A 338 -15.84 -3.98 -9.13
CA ARG A 338 -16.32 -3.10 -10.19
C ARG A 338 -16.64 -3.87 -11.47
N ILE A 339 -17.88 -3.81 -11.95
CA ILE A 339 -18.27 -4.34 -13.27
C ILE A 339 -18.58 -3.16 -14.22
N LYS A 340 -17.68 -2.90 -15.17
CA LYS A 340 -17.80 -1.84 -16.19
C LYS A 340 -18.37 -2.45 -17.49
N SER A 341 -19.51 -1.98 -17.98
CA SER A 341 -20.01 -2.37 -19.32
C SER A 341 -20.99 -1.35 -19.94
N SER A 342 -21.39 -1.58 -21.19
CA SER A 342 -22.37 -0.75 -21.94
C SER A 342 -22.99 -1.50 -23.13
N PRO A 343 -24.16 -1.08 -23.64
CA PRO A 343 -24.65 -1.48 -24.96
C PRO A 343 -23.58 -1.25 -26.03
N GLY A 344 -23.21 -2.29 -26.77
CA GLY A 344 -22.01 -2.32 -27.61
C GLY A 344 -21.06 -3.44 -27.20
N ARG A 345 -20.93 -3.67 -25.89
CA ARG A 345 -19.93 -4.59 -25.35
C ARG A 345 -20.21 -6.05 -25.63
N GLY A 346 -21.47 -6.48 -25.68
CA GLY A 346 -21.82 -7.90 -25.87
C GLY A 346 -21.19 -8.83 -24.82
N ALA A 347 -20.94 -10.09 -25.20
CA ALA A 347 -20.34 -11.13 -24.37
C ALA A 347 -20.94 -11.24 -22.94
N PHE A 348 -20.10 -11.42 -21.91
CA PHE A 348 -20.53 -11.73 -20.54
C PHE A 348 -19.50 -11.34 -19.46
N VAL A 349 -19.98 -11.07 -18.24
CA VAL A 349 -19.19 -11.19 -17.00
C VAL A 349 -19.96 -12.12 -16.09
N LYS A 350 -19.39 -13.27 -15.72
CA LYS A 350 -20.12 -14.28 -14.97
C LYS A 350 -19.26 -15.17 -14.08
N ASP A 351 -19.90 -15.93 -13.20
CA ASP A 351 -19.23 -16.93 -12.36
C ASP A 351 -18.09 -16.24 -11.57
N ILE A 352 -18.44 -15.17 -10.86
CA ILE A 352 -17.53 -14.34 -10.06
C ILE A 352 -17.78 -14.66 -8.59
N PHE A 353 -16.72 -14.84 -7.81
CA PHE A 353 -16.77 -15.28 -6.42
C PHE A 353 -15.77 -14.49 -5.57
N VAL A 354 -16.24 -13.82 -4.52
CA VAL A 354 -15.41 -12.98 -3.65
C VAL A 354 -15.71 -13.32 -2.19
N ARG A 355 -14.67 -13.55 -1.37
CA ARG A 355 -14.84 -13.77 0.07
C ARG A 355 -13.81 -13.12 0.97
N LYS A 356 -14.11 -13.02 2.27
CA LYS A 356 -13.14 -12.62 3.32
C LYS A 356 -12.39 -11.34 2.97
N MET A 357 -13.15 -10.31 2.58
CA MET A 357 -12.61 -9.06 2.05
C MET A 357 -12.83 -7.92 3.06
N THR A 358 -11.73 -7.21 3.33
CA THR A 358 -11.59 -6.03 4.19
C THR A 358 -11.32 -4.80 3.32
N MET A 359 -11.87 -3.62 3.63
CA MET A 359 -11.97 -2.49 2.68
C MET A 359 -12.05 -1.10 3.37
N LYS A 360 -11.26 -0.05 2.96
CA LYS A 360 -11.04 1.27 3.68
C LYS A 360 -11.04 2.69 2.98
N THR A 361 -12.11 3.57 2.99
CA THR A 361 -12.47 4.99 2.53
C THR A 361 -13.04 5.52 1.11
N MET A 362 -13.84 4.74 0.34
CA MET A 362 -14.40 4.85 -1.05
C MET A 362 -15.68 5.66 -1.33
N LYS A 363 -16.33 5.26 -2.43
CA LYS A 363 -17.66 5.58 -2.92
C LYS A 363 -18.63 4.36 -2.99
N TYR A 364 -18.22 3.16 -3.45
CA TYR A 364 -19.08 1.97 -3.60
C TYR A 364 -18.44 0.57 -3.35
N VAL A 365 -18.89 -0.27 -2.40
CA VAL A 365 -18.38 -1.67 -2.28
C VAL A 365 -18.67 -2.47 -3.54
N PHE A 366 -19.93 -2.40 -3.98
CA PHE A 366 -20.39 -3.02 -5.22
C PHE A 366 -20.70 -1.94 -6.23
N TRP A 367 -19.92 -1.90 -7.32
CA TRP A 367 -20.21 -1.01 -8.43
C TRP A 367 -20.45 -1.81 -9.70
N MET A 368 -21.58 -1.56 -10.35
CA MET A 368 -21.84 -2.02 -11.70
C MET A 368 -22.68 -0.99 -12.46
N THR A 369 -22.25 -0.65 -13.67
CA THR A 369 -23.06 0.10 -14.62
C THR A 369 -23.10 -0.61 -15.97
N GLY A 370 -24.27 -0.58 -16.58
CA GLY A 370 -24.51 -0.88 -17.98
C GLY A 370 -24.45 0.34 -18.88
N TYR A 371 -23.88 1.48 -18.46
CA TYR A 371 -23.80 2.71 -19.27
C TYR A 371 -22.40 3.34 -19.27
N TYR A 372 -21.34 2.52 -19.21
CA TYR A 372 -19.95 2.98 -19.32
C TYR A 372 -19.58 3.38 -20.77
N GLY A 373 -20.14 4.50 -21.22
CA GLY A 373 -20.24 4.94 -22.63
C GLY A 373 -18.94 5.31 -23.36
N ALA A 374 -17.81 4.71 -23.03
CA ALA A 374 -16.59 4.76 -23.83
C ALA A 374 -16.63 3.67 -24.91
N HIS A 375 -16.50 4.05 -26.18
CA HIS A 375 -16.53 3.15 -27.34
C HIS A 375 -15.33 3.42 -28.27
N PRO A 376 -14.83 2.43 -29.04
CA PRO A 376 -13.71 2.66 -29.95
C PRO A 376 -14.18 3.57 -31.09
N ASP A 377 -15.33 3.24 -31.69
CA ASP A 377 -15.89 3.91 -32.86
C ASP A 377 -17.33 4.35 -32.58
N PRO A 378 -17.84 5.42 -33.22
CA PRO A 378 -19.23 5.88 -33.05
C PRO A 378 -20.27 4.94 -33.69
N TYR A 379 -19.83 3.86 -34.33
CA TYR A 379 -20.66 2.89 -35.05
C TYR A 379 -20.82 1.55 -34.31
N PHE A 380 -20.47 1.49 -33.02
CA PHE A 380 -20.69 0.33 -32.16
C PHE A 380 -22.15 -0.14 -32.20
N ASN A 381 -22.41 -1.43 -31.96
CA ASN A 381 -23.76 -1.99 -32.03
C ASN A 381 -24.54 -1.82 -30.71
N PRO A 382 -25.50 -0.87 -30.57
CA PRO A 382 -26.24 -0.65 -29.32
C PRO A 382 -27.19 -1.80 -28.94
N ARG A 383 -27.30 -2.86 -29.77
CA ARG A 383 -28.04 -4.10 -29.45
C ARG A 383 -27.14 -5.22 -28.93
N ALA A 384 -25.81 -5.04 -28.91
CA ALA A 384 -24.88 -5.98 -28.32
C ALA A 384 -24.84 -5.79 -26.80
N LEU A 385 -25.79 -6.40 -26.09
CA LEU A 385 -25.93 -6.26 -24.64
C LEU A 385 -25.12 -7.34 -23.87
N PRO A 386 -24.47 -6.99 -22.74
CA PRO A 386 -23.63 -7.88 -21.95
C PRO A 386 -24.39 -8.76 -20.96
N THR A 387 -24.21 -10.08 -21.01
CA THR A 387 -24.78 -11.00 -20.01
C THR A 387 -23.99 -10.94 -18.70
N ILE A 388 -24.47 -10.18 -17.71
CA ILE A 388 -23.90 -10.14 -16.35
C ILE A 388 -24.66 -11.12 -15.45
N LYS A 389 -24.02 -12.20 -14.96
CA LYS A 389 -24.72 -13.18 -14.08
C LYS A 389 -23.86 -14.03 -13.14
N ASN A 390 -24.47 -14.59 -12.08
CA ASN A 390 -23.80 -15.48 -11.11
C ASN A 390 -22.59 -14.80 -10.45
N ILE A 391 -22.89 -13.80 -9.62
CA ILE A 391 -21.92 -12.92 -8.96
C ILE A 391 -22.09 -13.09 -7.45
N ASN A 392 -21.12 -13.70 -6.77
CA ASN A 392 -21.23 -14.17 -5.39
C ASN A 392 -20.25 -13.43 -4.48
N TYR A 393 -20.76 -12.96 -3.34
CA TYR A 393 -20.04 -12.18 -2.34
C TYR A 393 -20.30 -12.78 -0.94
N MET A 394 -19.26 -13.13 -0.19
CA MET A 394 -19.42 -13.64 1.18
C MET A 394 -18.36 -13.17 2.19
N ASP A 395 -18.68 -13.15 3.48
CA ASP A 395 -17.73 -12.78 4.56
C ASP A 395 -17.01 -11.44 4.30
N MET A 396 -17.75 -10.44 3.82
CA MET A 396 -17.19 -9.13 3.48
C MET A 396 -17.43 -8.15 4.62
N VAL A 397 -16.39 -7.41 4.97
CA VAL A 397 -16.31 -6.51 6.12
C VAL A 397 -15.61 -5.25 5.62
N ALA A 398 -16.34 -4.38 4.93
CA ALA A 398 -15.82 -3.06 4.60
C ALA A 398 -15.94 -2.15 5.83
N GLU A 399 -15.39 -0.93 5.81
CA GLU A 399 -15.67 0.04 6.88
C GLU A 399 -15.94 1.52 6.35
N ASN A 400 -17.09 2.26 6.59
CA ASN A 400 -17.64 3.65 6.32
C ASN A 400 -18.32 4.23 4.98
N VAL A 401 -19.32 3.68 4.20
CA VAL A 401 -19.68 4.24 2.82
C VAL A 401 -20.47 5.53 2.65
N SER A 402 -20.08 6.25 1.57
CA SER A 402 -20.98 6.92 0.62
C SER A 402 -22.19 6.07 0.12
N MET A 403 -22.04 5.06 -0.76
CA MET A 403 -23.16 4.26 -1.29
C MET A 403 -22.83 2.75 -1.41
N PRO A 404 -23.37 1.84 -0.57
CA PRO A 404 -23.07 0.39 -0.57
C PRO A 404 -23.06 -0.27 -1.94
N GLY A 405 -24.08 0.03 -2.75
CA GLY A 405 -24.22 -0.49 -4.09
C GLY A 405 -24.68 0.58 -5.08
N TYR A 406 -23.86 0.84 -6.09
CA TYR A 406 -24.34 1.45 -7.34
C TYR A 406 -24.50 0.33 -8.35
N MET A 407 -25.73 -0.11 -8.57
CA MET A 407 -26.06 -1.35 -9.25
C MET A 407 -27.08 -1.09 -10.36
N GLU A 408 -26.55 -0.60 -11.47
CA GLU A 408 -27.29 -0.10 -12.62
C GLU A 408 -27.10 -1.04 -13.82
N GLY A 409 -27.99 -2.03 -13.95
CA GLY A 409 -28.15 -2.81 -15.17
C GLY A 409 -28.87 -2.05 -16.29
N ILE A 410 -28.94 -2.68 -17.46
CA ILE A 410 -29.44 -2.05 -18.69
C ILE A 410 -30.97 -2.10 -18.74
N LYS A 411 -31.61 -1.04 -19.24
CA LYS A 411 -33.07 -0.96 -19.36
C LYS A 411 -33.56 -1.97 -20.39
N GLY A 412 -34.07 -3.11 -19.91
CA GLY A 412 -34.52 -4.23 -20.72
C GLY A 412 -33.57 -5.43 -20.73
N ASP A 413 -32.37 -5.33 -20.14
CA ASP A 413 -31.45 -6.45 -19.94
C ASP A 413 -30.89 -6.43 -18.51
N VAL A 414 -31.49 -7.28 -17.68
CA VAL A 414 -31.34 -7.27 -16.21
C VAL A 414 -30.12 -8.11 -15.80
N PHE A 415 -29.23 -7.54 -15.00
CA PHE A 415 -28.09 -8.27 -14.43
C PHE A 415 -28.59 -9.22 -13.33
N LYS A 416 -28.30 -10.53 -13.43
CA LYS A 416 -29.07 -11.60 -12.75
C LYS A 416 -28.25 -12.53 -11.86
N GLY A 417 -28.85 -13.05 -10.80
CA GLY A 417 -28.19 -14.04 -9.94
C GLY A 417 -26.98 -13.46 -9.21
N ILE A 418 -27.15 -12.23 -8.71
CA ILE A 418 -26.27 -11.65 -7.71
C ILE A 418 -26.60 -12.32 -6.37
N CYS A 419 -25.59 -12.73 -5.61
CA CYS A 419 -25.71 -13.36 -4.30
C CYS A 419 -24.79 -12.65 -3.30
N MET A 420 -25.32 -12.21 -2.16
CA MET A 420 -24.54 -11.62 -1.07
C MET A 420 -24.87 -12.29 0.28
N SER A 421 -23.90 -12.90 0.96
CA SER A 421 -24.11 -13.56 2.26
C SER A 421 -23.09 -13.16 3.32
N ASN A 422 -23.52 -12.82 4.55
CA ASN A 422 -22.58 -12.40 5.60
C ASN A 422 -21.74 -11.17 5.17
N VAL A 423 -22.38 -10.28 4.40
CA VAL A 423 -21.83 -9.02 3.91
C VAL A 423 -22.44 -7.91 4.76
N THR A 424 -22.01 -7.83 6.01
CA THR A 424 -22.33 -6.67 6.84
C THR A 424 -21.47 -5.49 6.39
N ILE A 425 -22.11 -4.35 6.26
CA ILE A 425 -21.68 -3.20 5.48
C ILE A 425 -22.35 -1.98 6.21
N GLY A 426 -21.70 -0.82 6.36
CA GLY A 426 -22.23 0.27 7.22
C GLY A 426 -21.60 1.67 7.09
N LEU A 427 -22.48 2.67 7.07
CA LEU A 427 -22.40 3.89 6.26
C LEU A 427 -21.72 5.12 6.88
N ALA A 428 -20.95 5.85 6.08
CA ALA A 428 -20.41 7.16 6.46
C ALA A 428 -21.46 8.04 7.15
N SER A 429 -21.04 8.88 8.11
CA SER A 429 -21.89 9.93 8.69
C SER A 429 -22.42 10.94 7.67
N LYS A 430 -21.85 10.93 6.46
CA LYS A 430 -22.34 11.61 5.26
C LYS A 430 -22.35 10.60 4.11
N PRO A 431 -23.32 9.67 4.11
CA PRO A 431 -23.50 8.78 2.98
C PRO A 431 -24.19 9.55 1.85
N MET A 432 -24.35 8.92 0.69
CA MET A 432 -25.31 9.39 -0.30
C MET A 432 -26.72 9.16 0.24
N GLU A 433 -27.66 10.07 -0.01
CA GLU A 433 -29.08 9.89 0.40
C GLU A 433 -29.67 8.58 -0.15
N MET A 434 -29.19 8.16 -1.33
CA MET A 434 -29.44 6.84 -1.90
C MET A 434 -28.27 5.90 -1.56
N LEU A 435 -28.54 4.91 -0.70
CA LEU A 435 -27.55 3.91 -0.26
C LEU A 435 -27.39 2.76 -1.28
N TRP A 436 -28.47 2.42 -1.96
CA TRP A 436 -28.49 1.39 -2.98
C TRP A 436 -29.19 1.96 -4.22
N ASN A 437 -28.42 2.42 -5.22
CA ASN A 437 -28.98 2.57 -6.56
C ASN A 437 -29.15 1.15 -7.12
N CYS A 438 -30.39 0.72 -7.32
CA CYS A 438 -30.69 -0.55 -7.97
C CYS A 438 -31.66 -0.34 -9.11
N THR A 439 -31.15 -0.45 -10.33
CA THR A 439 -31.90 -0.20 -11.56
C THR A 439 -31.60 -1.35 -12.51
N ASN A 440 -32.60 -2.15 -12.89
CA ASN A 440 -32.45 -3.36 -13.72
C ASN A 440 -31.42 -4.40 -13.20
N VAL A 441 -31.44 -4.72 -11.91
CA VAL A 441 -30.67 -5.83 -11.31
C VAL A 441 -31.59 -6.85 -10.64
N GLU A 442 -31.11 -8.07 -10.40
CA GLU A 442 -31.86 -9.16 -9.76
C GLU A 442 -30.93 -10.10 -8.98
N GLY A 443 -31.22 -10.33 -7.71
CA GLY A 443 -30.40 -11.17 -6.84
C GLY A 443 -31.04 -11.57 -5.52
N VAL A 444 -30.29 -12.34 -4.73
CA VAL A 444 -30.66 -12.86 -3.40
C VAL A 444 -29.62 -12.49 -2.34
N THR A 445 -30.04 -12.29 -1.10
CA THR A 445 -29.17 -11.83 0.00
C THR A 445 -29.49 -12.50 1.34
N ASN A 446 -28.49 -12.66 2.21
CA ASN A 446 -28.66 -13.12 3.60
C ASN A 446 -27.60 -12.51 4.52
N ARG A 447 -27.95 -12.05 5.74
CA ARG A 447 -27.02 -11.34 6.64
C ARG A 447 -26.29 -10.20 5.91
N VAL A 448 -27.05 -9.33 5.23
CA VAL A 448 -26.55 -8.13 4.55
C VAL A 448 -27.16 -6.87 5.16
N MET A 449 -26.32 -5.92 5.51
CA MET A 449 -26.65 -4.63 6.15
C MET A 449 -25.82 -3.55 5.46
N PRO A 450 -26.29 -2.29 5.26
CA PRO A 450 -27.68 -1.89 5.39
C PRO A 450 -28.48 -2.57 4.28
N ARG A 451 -29.75 -2.87 4.56
CA ARG A 451 -30.55 -3.75 3.71
C ARG A 451 -30.55 -3.27 2.25
N PRO A 452 -30.19 -4.13 1.28
CA PRO A 452 -30.29 -3.82 -0.13
C PRO A 452 -31.72 -3.46 -0.58
N CYS A 453 -31.78 -2.81 -1.73
CA CYS A 453 -32.99 -2.56 -2.50
C CYS A 453 -33.86 -3.83 -2.73
N GLY A 454 -35.16 -3.65 -2.96
CA GLY A 454 -36.11 -4.76 -3.21
C GLY A 454 -35.85 -5.62 -4.46
N LEU A 455 -34.84 -5.27 -5.27
CA LEU A 455 -34.33 -6.07 -6.39
C LEU A 455 -33.29 -7.12 -5.96
N LEU A 456 -32.67 -6.96 -4.78
CA LEU A 456 -31.68 -7.86 -4.19
C LEU A 456 -32.26 -8.49 -2.93
N ARG A 457 -33.19 -9.44 -3.13
CA ARG A 457 -34.16 -9.89 -2.12
C ARG A 457 -33.52 -10.73 -1.02
N GLU A 458 -33.88 -10.45 0.22
CA GLU A 458 -33.47 -11.27 1.36
C GLU A 458 -34.15 -12.66 1.30
N ASP A 459 -33.37 -13.74 1.29
CA ASP A 459 -33.87 -15.12 1.40
C ASP A 459 -33.11 -15.91 2.47
N LYS A 460 -33.82 -16.22 3.56
CA LYS A 460 -33.30 -16.93 4.72
C LYS A 460 -33.02 -18.42 4.46
N LYS A 461 -33.40 -18.95 3.29
CA LYS A 461 -33.01 -20.29 2.83
C LYS A 461 -31.60 -20.32 2.21
N VAL A 462 -31.10 -19.19 1.73
CA VAL A 462 -29.73 -19.05 1.21
C VAL A 462 -28.80 -18.90 2.41
N VAL A 463 -28.38 -20.01 3.01
CA VAL A 463 -27.55 -20.01 4.23
C VAL A 463 -26.26 -19.22 4.01
N GLU A 464 -25.60 -19.46 2.87
CA GLU A 464 -24.40 -18.78 2.36
C GLU A 464 -24.44 -18.72 0.82
N CYS A 465 -23.71 -17.76 0.24
CA CYS A 465 -23.49 -17.62 -1.20
C CYS A 465 -22.19 -18.35 -1.56
N PRO A 466 -22.24 -19.46 -2.30
CA PRO A 466 -21.14 -20.41 -2.36
C PRO A 466 -19.90 -19.85 -3.08
N PHE A 467 -18.78 -19.85 -2.37
CA PHE A 467 -17.45 -19.72 -2.96
C PHE A 467 -16.93 -21.12 -3.34
N PRO A 468 -16.37 -21.34 -4.55
CA PRO A 468 -15.95 -22.68 -4.98
C PRO A 468 -14.81 -23.25 -4.11
N GLU A 469 -14.96 -24.48 -3.65
CA GLU A 469 -13.98 -25.19 -2.82
C GLU A 469 -12.97 -26.02 -3.64
N ASP A 470 -13.28 -26.28 -4.91
CA ASP A 470 -12.31 -26.82 -5.86
C ASP A 470 -11.17 -25.81 -6.07
N ARG A 471 -9.95 -26.28 -6.38
CA ARG A 471 -8.82 -25.41 -6.68
C ARG A 471 -8.63 -25.28 -8.18
N LEU A 472 -8.29 -24.07 -8.64
CA LEU A 472 -7.95 -23.86 -10.05
C LEU A 472 -6.60 -24.54 -10.36
N PRO A 473 -6.38 -25.12 -11.56
CA PRO A 473 -5.13 -25.83 -11.88
C PRO A 473 -3.85 -24.99 -11.68
N ILE A 474 -3.94 -23.66 -11.83
CA ILE A 474 -2.84 -22.73 -11.59
C ILE A 474 -2.42 -22.65 -10.10
N GLU A 475 -3.28 -23.04 -9.17
CA GLU A 475 -2.96 -23.06 -7.74
C GLU A 475 -2.07 -24.25 -7.32
N GLU A 476 -2.06 -25.32 -8.12
CA GLU A 476 -1.20 -26.49 -7.91
C GLU A 476 0.20 -26.31 -8.50
N VAL A 477 0.47 -25.18 -9.17
CA VAL A 477 1.78 -24.87 -9.75
C VAL A 477 2.74 -24.34 -8.67
N GLU A 478 3.53 -25.25 -8.11
CA GLU A 478 4.57 -24.90 -7.13
C GLU A 478 5.78 -24.18 -7.77
N LEU A 479 6.27 -23.13 -7.10
CA LEU A 479 7.52 -22.47 -7.49
C LEU A 479 8.71 -23.14 -6.79
N LYS A 480 9.64 -23.69 -7.60
CA LYS A 480 10.86 -24.37 -7.17
C LYS A 480 11.88 -23.35 -6.63
N ASN A 481 12.70 -23.76 -5.67
CA ASN A 481 13.84 -22.95 -5.23
C ASN A 481 14.99 -23.10 -6.23
N CYS A 482 15.34 -22.02 -6.91
CA CYS A 482 16.35 -21.96 -7.96
C CYS A 482 17.60 -21.24 -7.48
N VAL A 483 18.77 -21.76 -7.87
CA VAL A 483 20.08 -21.25 -7.42
C VAL A 483 20.95 -20.94 -8.64
N ALA A 484 21.56 -19.75 -8.68
CA ALA A 484 22.47 -19.33 -9.75
C ALA A 484 23.81 -18.82 -9.18
N PRO A 485 24.97 -19.12 -9.83
CA PRO A 485 26.28 -18.67 -9.36
C PRO A 485 26.56 -17.21 -9.74
N LEU A 486 27.19 -16.44 -8.85
CA LEU A 486 27.77 -15.16 -9.24
C LEU A 486 29.11 -15.35 -9.98
N ALA A 487 29.24 -14.69 -11.12
CA ALA A 487 30.54 -14.48 -11.77
C ALA A 487 31.45 -13.62 -10.88
N ALA A 488 32.75 -13.84 -10.95
CA ALA A 488 33.71 -13.11 -10.13
C ALA A 488 33.98 -11.71 -10.67
N TYR A 489 33.87 -10.69 -9.81
CA TYR A 489 34.44 -9.37 -10.09
C TYR A 489 35.97 -9.45 -10.00
N GLU A 490 36.68 -9.06 -11.06
CA GLU A 490 38.10 -8.68 -10.96
C GLU A 490 38.21 -7.17 -10.70
N VAL A 491 38.95 -6.81 -9.66
CA VAL A 491 39.25 -5.42 -9.30
C VAL A 491 40.67 -5.10 -9.76
N VAL A 492 40.82 -4.15 -10.69
CA VAL A 492 42.12 -3.59 -11.08
C VAL A 492 42.17 -2.12 -10.66
N LEU A 493 42.84 -1.87 -9.53
CA LEU A 493 43.22 -0.52 -9.10
C LEU A 493 44.52 -0.12 -9.82
N ALA A 494 44.48 0.99 -10.56
CA ALA A 494 45.66 1.68 -11.06
C ALA A 494 45.45 3.20 -10.94
N PHE A 495 46.45 3.90 -10.39
CA PHE A 495 46.43 5.35 -10.20
C PHE A 495 46.63 6.09 -11.53
N LEU A 496 46.03 7.30 -11.67
CA LEU A 496 46.84 8.53 -11.81
C LEU A 496 46.05 9.86 -11.81
N SER A 497 46.49 10.77 -10.91
CA SER A 497 46.45 12.25 -10.98
C SER A 497 45.12 13.04 -10.95
N VAL A 498 45.21 14.15 -10.19
CA VAL A 498 44.24 15.25 -9.96
C VAL A 498 44.57 16.42 -10.91
N ILE A 499 43.61 17.32 -11.24
CA ILE A 499 43.75 18.82 -11.27
C ILE A 499 42.54 19.58 -11.89
N VAL A 500 42.23 20.75 -11.31
CA VAL A 500 41.36 21.88 -11.78
C VAL A 500 39.82 21.77 -11.70
N LEU A 501 39.18 22.95 -11.61
CA LEU A 501 37.85 23.28 -11.05
C LEU A 501 37.31 24.59 -11.70
N LEU A 502 36.00 24.88 -11.56
CA LEU A 502 35.30 26.18 -11.81
C LEU A 502 35.12 26.59 -13.32
N SER A 503 34.14 27.39 -13.79
CA SER A 503 33.26 28.41 -13.15
C SER A 503 31.89 28.67 -13.85
N ILE A 504 30.82 28.88 -13.04
CA ILE A 504 29.78 29.96 -13.07
C ILE A 504 28.64 30.04 -14.14
N ASN A 505 27.42 29.75 -13.67
CA ASN A 505 26.08 30.41 -13.76
C ASN A 505 25.49 31.13 -15.00
N LEU A 506 24.18 30.87 -15.22
CA LEU A 506 23.13 31.89 -15.39
C LEU A 506 21.76 31.36 -14.86
N VAL A 507 20.77 32.23 -14.62
CA VAL A 507 19.49 31.92 -13.93
C VAL A 507 18.31 32.50 -14.69
N GLU A 508 17.21 31.76 -14.83
CA GLU A 508 15.90 32.33 -15.19
C GLU A 508 14.70 31.49 -14.69
N CYS A 509 13.50 32.02 -14.91
CA CYS A 509 12.20 31.62 -14.36
C CYS A 509 11.90 30.11 -14.47
N ARG A 510 11.38 29.51 -13.38
CA ARG A 510 10.84 28.14 -13.40
C ARG A 510 9.32 28.17 -13.43
N THR A 511 8.76 27.61 -14.50
CA THR A 511 7.32 27.53 -14.75
C THR A 511 6.59 26.76 -13.66
N LEU A 512 5.46 27.30 -13.18
CA LEU A 512 4.51 26.53 -12.39
C LEU A 512 4.06 25.34 -13.25
N ARG A 513 4.39 24.13 -12.81
CA ARG A 513 4.13 22.93 -13.59
C ARG A 513 2.64 22.66 -13.56
N VAL A 514 2.01 22.63 -14.74
CA VAL A 514 0.97 21.62 -14.93
C VAL A 514 1.66 20.30 -14.63
N LEU A 515 1.10 19.49 -13.73
CA LEU A 515 1.46 18.07 -13.65
C LEU A 515 0.99 17.43 -14.94
N GLU A 516 1.81 17.63 -15.96
CA GLU A 516 1.61 17.12 -17.29
C GLU A 516 2.00 15.63 -17.20
N ASP A 517 1.10 14.68 -17.41
CA ASP A 517 -0.34 14.88 -17.70
C ASP A 517 -1.17 13.61 -17.70
N GLY A 518 -0.61 12.54 -17.15
CA GLY A 518 -1.34 11.33 -17.02
C GLY A 518 -1.91 11.37 -15.63
N VAL A 519 -3.16 11.84 -15.45
CA VAL A 519 -3.91 11.71 -14.17
C VAL A 519 -5.50 11.74 -14.16
N PRO A 520 -6.23 10.64 -13.85
CA PRO A 520 -7.50 10.49 -13.10
C PRO A 520 -7.70 11.21 -11.76
N LYS A 521 -8.98 11.46 -11.44
CA LYS A 521 -9.44 12.28 -10.31
C LYS A 521 -9.48 11.51 -8.98
N GLY A 522 -8.42 11.63 -8.19
CA GLY A 522 -8.32 11.00 -6.86
C GLY A 522 -7.18 11.57 -6.02
N CYS A 523 -6.08 11.90 -6.69
CA CYS A 523 -5.25 13.03 -6.30
C CYS A 523 -5.60 14.24 -7.20
N ARG A 524 -4.81 15.31 -7.16
CA ARG A 524 -5.29 16.68 -7.26
C ARG A 524 -4.81 17.38 -8.53
N LYS A 525 -5.75 17.78 -9.39
CA LYS A 525 -5.55 18.27 -10.76
C LYS A 525 -4.33 19.20 -10.98
N HIS A 526 -4.01 20.03 -9.99
CA HIS A 526 -2.88 20.96 -9.96
C HIS A 526 -1.87 20.53 -8.89
N GLY A 527 -0.58 20.50 -9.22
CA GLY A 527 0.45 20.15 -8.24
C GLY A 527 1.81 20.74 -8.58
N ALA A 528 2.73 20.73 -7.61
CA ALA A 528 4.07 21.27 -7.79
C ALA A 528 5.06 20.67 -6.79
N PHE A 529 6.35 20.70 -7.14
CA PHE A 529 7.43 20.27 -6.26
C PHE A 529 7.76 21.36 -5.25
N LEU A 530 8.07 20.97 -4.01
CA LEU A 530 8.54 21.87 -2.95
C LEU A 530 9.77 22.69 -3.40
N THR A 531 10.63 22.12 -4.24
CA THR A 531 11.79 22.81 -4.85
C THR A 531 11.40 23.97 -5.77
N ASP A 532 10.21 23.95 -6.37
CA ASP A 532 9.76 25.04 -7.26
C ASP A 532 9.35 26.28 -6.45
N PHE A 533 9.12 26.14 -5.14
CA PHE A 533 8.94 27.24 -4.17
C PHE A 533 10.21 27.53 -3.37
N GLY A 534 11.38 27.08 -3.86
CA GLY A 534 12.69 27.33 -3.25
C GLY A 534 13.09 26.35 -2.14
N GLY A 535 12.37 25.23 -1.97
CA GLY A 535 12.74 24.22 -0.98
C GLY A 535 14.07 23.52 -1.27
N VAL A 536 14.78 23.13 -0.20
CA VAL A 536 16.09 22.47 -0.20
C VAL A 536 16.07 21.24 0.70
N GLY A 537 16.47 20.09 0.13
CA GLY A 537 16.42 18.77 0.78
C GLY A 537 17.71 18.38 1.54
N ASP A 538 18.37 19.34 2.18
CA ASP A 538 19.68 19.18 2.85
C ASP A 538 19.62 18.77 4.34
N GLY A 539 18.41 18.75 4.93
CA GLY A 539 18.15 18.50 6.35
C GLY A 539 18.52 19.65 7.29
N LYS A 540 18.74 20.86 6.77
CA LYS A 540 19.22 22.04 7.54
C LYS A 540 18.50 23.34 7.19
N THR A 541 18.14 23.51 5.93
CA THR A 541 17.43 24.68 5.42
C THR A 541 15.95 24.56 5.76
N SER A 542 15.36 25.55 6.45
CA SER A 542 13.91 25.54 6.71
C SER A 542 13.12 25.71 5.41
N ASN A 543 12.23 24.76 5.16
CA ASN A 543 11.31 24.70 4.04
C ASN A 543 9.92 25.27 4.38
N THR A 544 9.69 25.73 5.61
CA THR A 544 8.36 26.15 6.10
C THR A 544 7.71 27.22 5.21
N LYS A 545 8.51 28.17 4.71
CA LYS A 545 8.07 29.16 3.73
C LYS A 545 7.74 28.55 2.36
N ALA A 546 8.50 27.57 1.89
CA ALA A 546 8.23 26.85 0.64
C ALA A 546 6.93 26.04 0.74
N PHE A 547 6.71 25.30 1.84
CA PHE A 547 5.45 24.60 2.12
C PHE A 547 4.25 25.55 2.12
N ARG A 548 4.30 26.63 2.92
CA ARG A 548 3.20 27.61 3.01
C ARG A 548 2.93 28.31 1.66
N SER A 549 3.98 28.70 0.92
CA SER A 549 3.83 29.32 -0.41
C SER A 549 3.26 28.37 -1.46
N ALA A 550 3.64 27.10 -1.40
CA ALA A 550 3.08 26.06 -2.24
C ALA A 550 1.59 25.90 -1.97
N ILE A 551 1.21 25.58 -0.73
CA ILE A 551 -0.17 25.30 -0.33
C ILE A 551 -1.09 26.49 -0.68
N ALA A 552 -0.65 27.74 -0.44
CA ALA A 552 -1.43 28.94 -0.78
C ALA A 552 -1.55 29.19 -2.29
N SER A 553 -0.52 28.87 -3.09
CA SER A 553 -0.61 28.93 -4.56
C SER A 553 -1.50 27.84 -5.14
N LEU A 554 -1.64 26.72 -4.43
CA LEU A 554 -2.35 25.52 -4.84
C LEU A 554 -3.83 25.53 -4.40
N SER A 555 -4.16 26.06 -3.21
CA SER A 555 -5.52 26.07 -2.64
C SER A 555 -6.56 26.82 -3.49
N LYS A 556 -6.14 27.75 -4.34
CA LYS A 556 -7.01 28.47 -5.29
C LYS A 556 -7.74 27.56 -6.29
N TYR A 557 -7.33 26.30 -6.40
CA TYR A 557 -7.96 25.29 -7.25
C TYR A 557 -8.97 24.39 -6.51
N ALA A 558 -9.32 24.67 -5.24
CA ALA A 558 -10.27 23.86 -4.46
C ALA A 558 -11.63 23.65 -5.17
N SER A 559 -12.16 24.67 -5.84
CA SER A 559 -13.39 24.59 -6.64
C SER A 559 -13.25 23.78 -7.94
N ASP A 560 -12.03 23.42 -8.34
CA ASP A 560 -11.67 22.63 -9.53
C ASP A 560 -11.09 21.25 -9.13
N GLY A 561 -11.45 20.78 -7.92
CA GLY A 561 -11.06 19.47 -7.36
C GLY A 561 -9.81 19.49 -6.46
N GLY A 562 -9.21 20.66 -6.25
CA GLY A 562 -8.10 20.82 -5.31
C GLY A 562 -6.71 20.67 -5.93
N ALA A 563 -5.70 20.68 -5.04
CA ALA A 563 -4.30 20.72 -5.43
C ALA A 563 -3.35 19.93 -4.49
N GLU A 564 -2.21 19.46 -5.02
CA GLU A 564 -1.23 18.62 -4.31
C GLU A 564 0.16 19.24 -4.17
N LEU A 565 0.87 18.89 -3.10
CA LEU A 565 2.27 19.27 -2.89
C LEU A 565 3.17 18.04 -2.80
N ILE A 566 4.21 18.06 -3.65
CA ILE A 566 5.19 16.99 -3.81
C ILE A 566 6.48 17.34 -3.07
N VAL A 567 6.92 16.44 -2.18
CA VAL A 567 8.21 16.52 -1.49
C VAL A 567 9.16 15.47 -2.07
N PRO A 568 10.13 15.85 -2.94
CA PRO A 568 11.02 14.90 -3.63
C PRO A 568 12.07 14.27 -2.71
N PRO A 569 12.91 13.31 -3.20
CA PRO A 569 13.90 12.62 -2.36
C PRO A 569 14.89 13.59 -1.68
N GLY A 570 15.16 13.40 -0.39
CA GLY A 570 15.98 14.33 0.41
C GLY A 570 15.46 14.52 1.84
N LYS A 571 16.12 15.39 2.61
CA LYS A 571 15.76 15.72 4.00
C LYS A 571 15.21 17.14 4.10
N TRP A 572 13.96 17.31 4.48
CA TRP A 572 13.25 18.59 4.39
C TRP A 572 12.88 19.08 5.79
N LEU A 573 13.73 19.92 6.37
CA LEU A 573 13.44 20.59 7.64
C LEU A 573 12.27 21.55 7.45
N THR A 574 11.23 21.47 8.28
CA THR A 574 10.07 22.37 8.25
C THR A 574 9.34 22.36 9.59
N GLY A 575 8.89 23.53 10.05
CA GLY A 575 7.87 23.66 11.09
C GLY A 575 6.47 23.50 10.51
N SER A 576 5.47 23.78 11.33
CA SER A 576 4.06 23.52 11.01
C SER A 576 3.58 24.23 9.74
N PHE A 577 2.83 23.50 8.91
CA PHE A 577 2.07 24.07 7.79
C PHE A 577 0.62 23.58 7.79
N ASN A 578 -0.27 24.52 7.47
CA ASN A 578 -1.70 24.30 7.41
C ASN A 578 -2.11 23.83 6.02
N LEU A 579 -2.80 22.69 5.94
CA LEU A 579 -3.49 22.24 4.73
C LEU A 579 -4.78 23.06 4.52
N THR A 580 -5.43 22.87 3.38
CA THR A 580 -6.73 23.48 3.06
C THR A 580 -7.72 22.38 2.66
N SER A 581 -9.02 22.67 2.67
CA SER A 581 -10.01 21.73 2.12
C SER A 581 -9.73 21.44 0.64
N SER A 582 -9.95 20.19 0.21
CA SER A 582 -9.53 19.66 -1.09
C SER A 582 -8.03 19.85 -1.36
N PHE A 583 -7.20 19.32 -0.45
CA PHE A 583 -5.74 19.31 -0.58
C PHE A 583 -5.16 17.92 -0.34
N THR A 584 -3.95 17.67 -0.87
CA THR A 584 -3.15 16.51 -0.48
C THR A 584 -1.65 16.80 -0.38
N LEU A 585 -1.00 16.20 0.62
CA LEU A 585 0.46 16.15 0.73
C LEU A 585 1.00 14.78 0.27
N TYR A 586 2.12 14.80 -0.46
CA TYR A 586 2.85 13.59 -0.86
C TYR A 586 4.35 13.70 -0.57
N LEU A 587 4.95 12.64 -0.02
CA LEU A 587 6.41 12.49 0.06
C LEU A 587 6.89 11.36 -0.87
N ASP A 588 7.96 11.62 -1.60
CA ASP A 588 8.57 10.70 -2.56
C ASP A 588 9.46 9.65 -1.87
N LYS A 589 9.94 8.66 -2.61
CA LYS A 589 10.88 7.67 -2.07
C LYS A 589 12.14 8.36 -1.54
N ASP A 590 12.61 7.95 -0.37
CA ASP A 590 13.75 8.55 0.33
C ASP A 590 13.56 10.06 0.68
N ALA A 591 12.32 10.57 0.66
CA ALA A 591 11.95 11.88 1.19
C ALA A 591 11.61 11.80 2.69
N VAL A 592 12.29 12.61 3.49
CA VAL A 592 12.13 12.65 4.96
C VAL A 592 11.76 14.07 5.37
N LEU A 593 10.56 14.28 5.90
CA LEU A 593 10.26 15.52 6.64
C LEU A 593 10.98 15.49 7.98
N ILE A 594 11.55 16.62 8.37
CA ILE A 594 12.17 16.80 9.70
C ILE A 594 11.44 17.96 10.37
N ALA A 595 10.83 17.70 11.53
CA ALA A 595 10.12 18.72 12.31
C ALA A 595 11.10 19.80 12.81
N SER A 596 10.84 21.06 12.48
CA SER A 596 11.66 22.20 12.92
C SER A 596 11.61 22.35 14.43
N GLN A 597 12.77 22.55 15.04
CA GLN A 597 12.93 22.77 16.48
C GLN A 597 12.83 24.26 16.85
N ASP A 598 12.58 25.13 15.87
CA ASP A 598 12.26 26.55 16.10
C ASP A 598 10.76 26.67 16.41
N GLU A 599 10.45 26.89 17.68
CA GLU A 599 9.09 27.06 18.21
C GLU A 599 8.29 28.16 17.47
N SER A 600 8.97 29.20 16.93
CA SER A 600 8.30 30.29 16.20
C SER A 600 7.72 29.85 14.85
N GLU A 601 8.13 28.70 14.31
CA GLU A 601 7.53 28.12 13.11
C GLU A 601 6.21 27.37 13.40
N TRP A 602 5.79 27.24 14.67
CA TRP A 602 4.58 26.51 15.08
C TRP A 602 3.47 27.48 15.54
N PRO A 603 2.37 27.65 14.78
CA PRO A 603 1.27 28.52 15.20
C PRO A 603 0.55 28.01 16.45
N VAL A 604 0.24 28.93 17.37
CA VAL A 604 -0.64 28.66 18.52
C VAL A 604 -2.11 28.81 18.11
N LEU A 605 -2.93 27.87 18.56
CA LEU A 605 -4.36 27.72 18.29
C LEU A 605 -5.15 27.77 19.60
N PRO A 606 -6.43 28.18 19.62
CA PRO A 606 -7.25 28.08 20.83
C PRO A 606 -7.42 26.63 21.31
N PRO A 607 -7.73 26.43 22.61
CA PRO A 607 -8.22 25.17 23.15
C PRO A 607 -9.39 24.57 22.38
N LEU A 608 -9.59 23.27 22.57
CA LEU A 608 -10.74 22.55 22.02
C LEU A 608 -12.00 22.84 22.88
N PRO A 609 -13.15 23.21 22.28
CA PRO A 609 -14.36 23.59 23.05
C PRO A 609 -14.89 22.54 24.04
N SER A 610 -14.64 21.24 23.80
CA SER A 610 -14.98 20.14 24.72
C SER A 610 -13.88 19.85 25.76
N TYR A 611 -12.79 20.60 25.81
CA TYR A 611 -11.67 20.46 26.76
C TYR A 611 -11.50 21.65 27.71
N GLY A 612 -12.04 22.82 27.36
CA GLY A 612 -11.87 24.07 28.11
C GLY A 612 -10.49 24.73 27.97
N LYS A 613 -9.40 23.95 28.13
CA LYS A 613 -7.99 24.37 28.05
C LYS A 613 -7.16 23.47 27.11
N GLY A 614 -5.89 23.83 26.87
CA GLY A 614 -4.91 22.89 26.31
C GLY A 614 -4.61 21.76 27.30
N ARG A 615 -4.19 20.58 26.79
CA ARG A 615 -3.86 19.41 27.64
C ARG A 615 -2.70 19.74 28.59
N ASP A 616 -1.62 20.26 28.03
CA ASP A 616 -0.33 20.46 28.70
C ASP A 616 -0.09 21.91 29.16
N ALA A 617 -0.93 22.85 28.70
CA ALA A 617 -0.85 24.27 29.07
C ALA A 617 -2.25 24.92 29.13
N PRO A 618 -2.49 25.90 30.04
CA PRO A 618 -3.78 26.58 30.16
C PRO A 618 -4.07 27.56 29.01
N ALA A 619 -3.06 27.89 28.20
CA ALA A 619 -3.18 28.75 27.04
C ALA A 619 -3.63 27.96 25.80
N GLY A 620 -3.36 28.50 24.60
CA GLY A 620 -3.54 27.79 23.35
C GLY A 620 -2.59 26.59 23.18
N ARG A 621 -2.92 25.73 22.21
CA ARG A 621 -2.11 24.56 21.81
C ARG A 621 -1.33 24.85 20.53
N TYR A 622 -0.17 24.24 20.33
CA TYR A 622 0.50 24.29 19.03
C TYR A 622 -0.28 23.53 17.95
N ALA A 623 -0.19 24.01 16.71
CA ALA A 623 -0.64 23.30 15.52
C ALA A 623 0.24 22.07 15.24
N SER A 624 -0.33 21.01 14.68
CA SER A 624 0.41 19.83 14.24
C SER A 624 1.39 20.16 13.10
N LEU A 625 2.40 19.31 12.85
CA LEU A 625 3.37 19.52 11.75
C LEU A 625 2.68 19.66 10.40
N ILE A 626 1.70 18.77 10.18
CA ILE A 626 0.72 18.83 9.10
C ILE A 626 -0.63 19.03 9.79
N PHE A 627 -1.35 20.12 9.48
CA PHE A 627 -2.51 20.56 10.28
C PHE A 627 -3.70 21.02 9.42
N GLY A 628 -4.90 21.11 10.02
CA GLY A 628 -5.93 22.05 9.57
C GLY A 628 -7.26 21.97 10.31
N THR A 629 -8.16 22.91 9.99
CA THR A 629 -9.46 23.12 10.66
C THR A 629 -10.61 23.24 9.66
N ASN A 630 -11.82 22.82 10.09
CA ASN A 630 -13.04 22.76 9.26
C ASN A 630 -12.81 22.11 7.88
N LEU A 631 -11.87 21.16 7.83
CA LEU A 631 -11.43 20.52 6.61
C LEU A 631 -12.51 19.59 6.09
N THR A 632 -12.86 19.77 4.82
CA THR A 632 -13.61 18.79 4.04
C THR A 632 -12.69 18.28 2.95
N ASP A 633 -12.57 16.94 2.81
CA ASP A 633 -11.74 16.28 1.80
C ASP A 633 -10.23 16.66 1.90
N VAL A 634 -9.47 15.95 2.75
CA VAL A 634 -8.01 16.11 2.91
C VAL A 634 -7.34 14.75 3.08
N VAL A 635 -6.15 14.58 2.46
CA VAL A 635 -5.40 13.31 2.37
C VAL A 635 -3.89 13.56 2.59
N ILE A 636 -3.11 12.56 3.02
CA ILE A 636 -1.65 12.61 3.25
C ILE A 636 -1.02 11.25 2.92
N THR A 637 0.00 11.16 2.06
CA THR A 637 0.48 9.86 1.46
C THR A 637 1.98 9.81 1.10
N VAL A 638 2.53 8.61 0.84
CA VAL A 638 3.93 8.33 0.43
C VAL A 638 4.01 7.09 -0.50
N GLN A 639 5.08 6.95 -1.31
CA GLN A 639 5.45 5.69 -1.98
C GLN A 639 6.85 5.16 -1.62
N ILE A 640 6.93 4.29 -0.62
CA ILE A 640 6.78 2.85 -0.88
C ILE A 640 5.61 2.40 0.03
N PHE A 641 5.32 1.10 0.13
CA PHE A 641 4.42 0.59 1.14
C PHE A 641 4.96 0.94 2.53
N ASN A 642 4.06 1.36 3.43
CA ASN A 642 4.30 1.99 4.72
C ASN A 642 4.67 3.49 4.71
N LEU A 643 3.77 4.34 5.20
CA LEU A 643 4.15 5.68 5.70
C LEU A 643 4.85 5.48 7.06
N THR A 644 6.08 5.96 7.23
CA THR A 644 6.83 5.80 8.49
C THR A 644 6.83 7.11 9.29
N LEU A 645 6.02 7.18 10.35
CA LEU A 645 6.04 8.29 11.31
C LEU A 645 7.10 8.01 12.36
N LEU A 646 7.99 8.97 12.59
CA LEU A 646 9.13 8.86 13.51
C LEU A 646 9.07 9.94 14.58
N ASN A 647 9.23 9.57 15.85
CA ASN A 647 9.54 10.48 16.96
C ASN A 647 8.64 11.73 17.03
N SER A 648 7.31 11.56 16.95
CA SER A 648 6.38 12.68 17.15
C SER A 648 6.55 13.28 18.57
N PRO A 649 6.49 14.61 18.74
CA PRO A 649 6.65 15.25 20.07
C PRO A 649 5.44 15.02 21.01
N SER A 650 4.36 14.45 20.49
CA SER A 650 3.22 13.90 21.23
C SER A 650 2.44 12.99 20.26
N TRP A 651 1.12 12.95 20.30
CA TRP A 651 0.25 12.08 19.49
C TRP A 651 0.56 12.11 17.99
N ASN A 652 0.60 10.94 17.35
CA ASN A 652 1.02 10.80 15.95
C ASN A 652 -0.13 11.11 14.98
N VAL A 653 -1.34 10.61 15.22
CA VAL A 653 -2.52 10.86 14.39
C VAL A 653 -3.74 11.19 15.27
N HIS A 654 -4.12 12.47 15.36
CA HIS A 654 -5.16 12.95 16.28
C HIS A 654 -6.29 13.74 15.57
N PRO A 655 -7.31 13.04 15.03
CA PRO A 655 -8.55 13.64 14.56
C PRO A 655 -9.54 13.99 15.69
N ILE A 656 -10.23 15.12 15.53
CA ILE A 656 -11.03 15.76 16.61
C ILE A 656 -12.36 16.27 16.04
N TYR A 657 -13.48 16.04 16.73
CA TYR A 657 -14.86 16.37 16.26
C TYR A 657 -15.19 15.84 14.87
N SER A 658 -14.40 14.89 14.39
CA SER A 658 -14.33 14.50 13.01
C SER A 658 -15.16 13.26 12.84
N SER A 659 -16.35 13.40 12.27
CA SER A 659 -17.12 12.22 11.89
C SER A 659 -16.52 11.61 10.62
N ASN A 660 -16.31 10.30 10.60
CA ASN A 660 -15.67 9.51 9.53
C ASN A 660 -14.14 9.66 9.49
N VAL A 661 -13.43 8.92 10.34
CA VAL A 661 -11.96 8.98 10.36
C VAL A 661 -11.29 7.64 10.16
N ILE A 662 -10.21 7.66 9.37
CA ILE A 662 -9.56 6.49 8.82
C ILE A 662 -8.03 6.65 8.84
N VAL A 663 -7.35 5.59 9.26
CA VAL A 663 -5.88 5.47 9.29
C VAL A 663 -5.45 4.04 8.95
N GLN A 664 -4.57 3.85 7.96
CA GLN A 664 -4.17 2.53 7.45
C GLN A 664 -2.79 2.52 6.80
N GLY A 665 -2.21 1.32 6.62
CA GLY A 665 -0.93 1.14 5.92
C GLY A 665 0.20 1.88 6.62
N LEU A 666 0.03 2.13 7.92
CA LEU A 666 0.81 3.08 8.69
C LEU A 666 1.84 2.32 9.52
N THR A 667 3.08 2.80 9.48
CA THR A 667 4.15 2.39 10.40
C THR A 667 4.45 3.57 11.32
N ILE A 668 4.05 3.45 12.59
CA ILE A 668 4.40 4.43 13.64
C ILE A 668 5.59 3.87 14.42
N LEU A 669 6.64 4.67 14.60
CA LEU A 669 7.81 4.35 15.42
C LEU A 669 8.17 5.56 16.30
N ALA A 670 7.55 5.65 17.47
CA ALA A 670 8.02 6.52 18.56
C ALA A 670 8.93 5.73 19.53
N PRO A 671 9.83 6.40 20.27
CA PRO A 671 10.58 5.76 21.36
C PRO A 671 9.62 5.25 22.44
N VAL A 672 9.88 4.06 22.98
CA VAL A 672 9.00 3.42 23.98
C VAL A 672 8.93 4.15 25.32
N ASP A 673 9.87 5.06 25.56
CA ASP A 673 9.98 5.95 26.73
C ASP A 673 9.50 7.38 26.46
N SER A 674 8.94 7.67 25.26
CA SER A 674 8.51 9.02 24.89
C SER A 674 7.09 9.34 25.39
N PRO A 675 6.91 10.38 26.22
CA PRO A 675 5.65 10.62 26.93
C PRO A 675 4.53 11.14 26.01
N ASN A 676 3.30 10.68 26.25
CA ASN A 676 2.09 11.12 25.53
C ASN A 676 2.24 11.02 23.99
N THR A 677 2.87 9.95 23.48
CA THR A 677 3.14 9.74 22.03
C THR A 677 2.19 8.73 21.38
N ASP A 678 0.92 8.71 21.83
CA ASP A 678 -0.13 7.81 21.35
C ASP A 678 -0.14 7.66 19.82
N GLY A 679 -0.46 6.46 19.35
CA GLY A 679 -0.45 6.14 17.92
C GLY A 679 -1.58 6.82 17.15
N ILE A 680 -2.84 6.40 17.41
CA ILE A 680 -4.00 6.87 16.65
C ILE A 680 -5.18 7.19 17.58
N ASN A 681 -5.62 8.45 17.57
CA ASN A 681 -6.42 9.05 18.63
C ASN A 681 -7.73 9.67 18.11
N PRO A 682 -8.84 8.93 18.05
CA PRO A 682 -10.14 9.53 17.76
C PRO A 682 -10.76 10.25 18.96
N ASP A 683 -11.02 11.56 18.82
CA ASP A 683 -11.59 12.41 19.86
C ASP A 683 -12.90 13.10 19.44
N SER A 684 -13.99 12.84 20.18
CA SER A 684 -15.39 13.20 19.83
C SER A 684 -15.74 12.89 18.37
N CYS A 685 -15.22 11.77 17.87
CA CYS A 685 -15.40 11.27 16.52
C CYS A 685 -16.44 10.14 16.53
N THR A 686 -17.72 10.48 16.31
CA THR A 686 -18.68 9.48 15.84
C THR A 686 -18.18 8.90 14.52
N ASN A 687 -18.17 7.58 14.32
CA ASN A 687 -17.61 6.89 13.15
C ASN A 687 -16.06 6.98 13.04
N VAL A 688 -15.31 5.94 13.46
CA VAL A 688 -13.84 5.84 13.28
C VAL A 688 -13.32 4.42 13.04
N ARG A 689 -12.31 4.26 12.17
CA ARG A 689 -11.63 2.97 12.01
C ARG A 689 -10.11 3.06 11.90
N ILE A 690 -9.45 2.05 12.49
CA ILE A 690 -8.01 1.78 12.38
C ILE A 690 -7.76 0.34 11.87
N GLU A 691 -6.99 0.12 10.78
CA GLU A 691 -6.66 -1.25 10.32
C GLU A 691 -5.28 -1.33 9.62
N ASP A 692 -4.77 -2.54 9.34
CA ASP A 692 -3.51 -2.86 8.63
C ASP A 692 -2.35 -1.91 8.94
N SER A 693 -2.06 -1.74 10.23
CA SER A 693 -1.05 -0.79 10.70
C SER A 693 -0.14 -1.43 11.75
N TYR A 694 1.12 -1.00 11.73
CA TYR A 694 2.19 -1.40 12.62
C TYR A 694 2.56 -0.20 13.50
N ILE A 695 2.40 -0.33 14.83
CA ILE A 695 2.47 0.79 15.75
C ILE A 695 3.46 0.47 16.87
N VAL A 696 4.52 1.27 17.00
CA VAL A 696 5.38 1.33 18.17
C VAL A 696 5.22 2.74 18.76
N SER A 697 4.80 2.81 20.03
CA SER A 697 4.47 4.04 20.73
C SER A 697 5.07 4.04 22.15
N GLY A 698 5.30 5.22 22.72
CA GLY A 698 5.61 5.38 24.15
C GLY A 698 4.35 5.56 25.02
N ASP A 699 3.19 5.78 24.40
CA ASP A 699 1.88 5.79 25.07
C ASP A 699 0.89 4.89 24.28
N ASP A 700 -0.42 5.02 24.50
CA ASP A 700 -1.44 4.09 23.97
C ASP A 700 -1.36 3.96 22.41
N CYS A 701 -1.22 2.73 21.88
CA CYS A 701 -1.17 2.49 20.42
C CYS A 701 -2.41 3.04 19.69
N ILE A 702 -3.58 2.92 20.33
CA ILE A 702 -4.86 3.48 19.89
C ILE A 702 -5.56 4.05 21.12
N ALA A 703 -5.97 5.32 21.10
CA ALA A 703 -6.57 6.00 22.25
C ALA A 703 -7.90 6.70 21.89
N ILE A 704 -9.01 6.09 22.30
CA ILE A 704 -10.37 6.56 22.02
C ILE A 704 -10.81 7.57 23.10
N LYS A 705 -11.23 8.77 22.67
CA LYS A 705 -11.51 9.95 23.52
C LYS A 705 -12.78 10.67 23.05
N SER A 706 -13.39 11.52 23.87
CA SER A 706 -14.57 12.32 23.55
C SER A 706 -14.74 13.53 24.49
N GLY A 707 -13.71 14.37 24.61
CA GLY A 707 -13.77 15.56 25.47
C GLY A 707 -13.65 15.32 26.98
N TRP A 708 -13.52 16.43 27.71
CA TRP A 708 -13.13 16.48 29.12
C TRP A 708 -14.23 17.08 30.01
N ASP A 709 -14.75 16.27 30.93
CA ASP A 709 -15.65 16.59 32.05
C ASP A 709 -16.83 17.49 31.65
N GLN A 710 -17.08 18.59 32.38
CA GLN A 710 -18.23 19.47 32.13
C GLN A 710 -18.25 20.07 30.72
N TYR A 711 -17.09 20.20 30.07
CA TYR A 711 -16.99 20.65 28.68
C TYR A 711 -17.39 19.54 27.70
N GLY A 712 -16.93 18.30 27.92
CA GLY A 712 -17.34 17.11 27.16
C GLY A 712 -18.85 16.86 27.27
N ILE A 713 -19.38 16.85 28.50
CA ILE A 713 -20.80 16.65 28.79
C ILE A 713 -21.65 17.74 28.12
N LYS A 714 -21.28 19.02 28.27
CA LYS A 714 -22.02 20.14 27.68
C LYS A 714 -21.94 20.18 26.15
N PHE A 715 -20.82 19.75 25.57
CA PHE A 715 -20.66 19.64 24.12
C PHE A 715 -21.44 18.45 23.56
N GLY A 716 -21.68 17.40 24.36
CA GLY A 716 -22.66 16.35 24.11
C GLY A 716 -22.34 15.45 22.91
N MET A 717 -21.08 15.36 22.50
CA MET A 717 -20.65 14.67 21.28
C MET A 717 -19.78 13.44 21.60
N PRO A 718 -20.35 12.24 21.60
CA PRO A 718 -19.60 11.00 21.87
C PRO A 718 -18.67 10.60 20.72
N THR A 719 -17.61 9.85 21.07
CA THR A 719 -16.92 8.97 20.12
C THR A 719 -17.60 7.63 20.17
N GLN A 720 -18.38 7.35 19.14
CA GLN A 720 -19.24 6.18 19.08
C GLN A 720 -19.11 5.52 17.73
N HIS A 721 -19.24 4.20 17.72
CA HIS A 721 -19.04 3.39 16.53
C HIS A 721 -17.59 3.47 16.04
N VAL A 722 -16.71 2.70 16.69
CA VAL A 722 -15.29 2.57 16.33
C VAL A 722 -14.90 1.10 16.07
N ASN A 723 -14.23 0.78 14.95
CA ASN A 723 -13.73 -0.58 14.66
C ASN A 723 -12.22 -0.60 14.34
N ILE A 724 -11.56 -1.70 14.72
CA ILE A 724 -10.10 -1.82 14.82
C ILE A 724 -9.67 -3.25 14.41
N ARG A 725 -8.79 -3.43 13.41
CA ARG A 725 -8.35 -4.80 13.05
C ARG A 725 -7.06 -4.98 12.26
N ARG A 726 -6.47 -6.18 12.34
CA ARG A 726 -5.13 -6.50 11.78
C ARG A 726 -4.08 -5.46 12.16
N ILE A 727 -4.06 -5.12 13.45
CA ILE A 727 -3.09 -4.21 14.04
C ILE A 727 -1.95 -5.00 14.66
N THR A 728 -0.72 -4.54 14.45
CA THR A 728 0.45 -4.95 15.23
C THR A 728 0.87 -3.80 16.12
N CYS A 729 0.95 -4.00 17.44
CA CYS A 729 1.23 -2.94 18.42
C CYS A 729 2.38 -3.30 19.38
N ILE A 730 3.16 -2.29 19.76
CA ILE A 730 4.18 -2.28 20.84
C ILE A 730 4.04 -0.96 21.62
N SER A 731 3.90 -1.03 22.94
CA SER A 731 3.67 0.14 23.83
C SER A 731 3.97 -0.24 25.30
N PRO A 732 5.24 -0.40 25.69
CA PRO A 732 5.62 -1.16 26.89
C PRO A 732 5.08 -0.61 28.21
N ASP A 733 4.91 0.71 28.30
CA ASP A 733 4.33 1.41 29.46
C ASP A 733 2.86 1.84 29.24
N SER A 734 2.22 1.45 28.11
CA SER A 734 0.83 1.83 27.80
C SER A 734 -0.05 0.75 27.14
N ALA A 735 -1.20 1.11 26.55
CA ALA A 735 -2.18 0.13 26.03
C ALA A 735 -2.03 -0.23 24.54
N THR A 736 -2.55 -1.41 24.18
CA THR A 736 -2.86 -1.75 22.79
C THR A 736 -4.06 -0.94 22.28
N ILE A 737 -5.13 -0.89 23.09
CA ILE A 737 -6.32 -0.07 22.84
C ILE A 737 -6.76 0.53 24.18
N ALA A 738 -6.81 1.85 24.27
CA ALA A 738 -7.33 2.58 25.43
C ALA A 738 -8.64 3.31 25.13
N LEU A 739 -9.55 3.29 26.11
CA LEU A 739 -10.81 4.02 26.13
C LEU A 739 -10.75 5.04 27.28
N GLY A 740 -10.84 6.34 26.97
CA GLY A 740 -10.61 7.43 27.92
C GLY A 740 -9.12 7.80 28.06
N SER A 741 -8.72 8.59 29.05
CA SER A 741 -9.48 9.13 30.18
C SER A 741 -10.49 10.23 29.82
N GLU A 742 -10.26 10.90 28.70
CA GLU A 742 -11.12 11.99 28.22
C GLU A 742 -12.33 11.37 27.51
N MET A 743 -13.35 10.93 28.24
CA MET A 743 -14.51 10.18 27.68
C MET A 743 -15.87 10.86 27.90
N SER A 744 -15.89 12.14 28.25
CA SER A 744 -17.04 12.79 28.91
C SER A 744 -18.23 13.18 28.01
N GLY A 745 -18.03 13.21 26.69
CA GLY A 745 -19.13 13.18 25.71
C GLY A 745 -19.75 11.79 25.50
N GLY A 746 -19.11 10.73 25.99
CA GLY A 746 -19.48 9.32 25.87
C GLY A 746 -18.61 8.54 24.88
N ILE A 747 -18.26 7.30 25.24
CA ILE A 747 -17.69 6.29 24.33
C ILE A 747 -18.66 5.12 24.23
N GLN A 748 -19.09 4.73 23.02
CA GLN A 748 -19.88 3.50 22.88
C GLN A 748 -19.62 2.75 21.57
N ASP A 749 -19.93 1.46 21.57
CA ASP A 749 -19.93 0.62 20.36
C ASP A 749 -18.53 0.55 19.71
N VAL A 750 -17.57 -0.01 20.45
CA VAL A 750 -16.19 -0.20 20.01
C VAL A 750 -15.94 -1.68 19.74
N ARG A 751 -15.38 -1.99 18.56
CA ARG A 751 -15.18 -3.36 18.07
C ARG A 751 -13.70 -3.55 17.70
N ALA A 752 -13.13 -4.69 18.04
CA ALA A 752 -11.73 -5.00 17.72
C ALA A 752 -11.55 -6.47 17.34
N GLU A 753 -11.00 -6.76 16.15
CA GLU A 753 -10.71 -8.13 15.72
C GLU A 753 -9.28 -8.33 15.17
N GLN A 754 -8.74 -9.55 15.27
CA GLN A 754 -7.47 -9.92 14.63
C GLN A 754 -6.29 -9.03 15.09
N ILE A 755 -6.17 -8.79 16.40
CA ILE A 755 -5.17 -7.88 16.99
C ILE A 755 -3.94 -8.67 17.46
N THR A 756 -2.76 -8.17 17.12
CA THR A 756 -1.47 -8.68 17.61
C THR A 756 -0.78 -7.61 18.44
N ALA A 757 -0.46 -7.90 19.71
CA ALA A 757 0.27 -6.98 20.59
C ALA A 757 1.49 -7.65 21.23
N ILE A 758 2.60 -6.93 21.29
CA ILE A 758 3.90 -7.45 21.72
C ILE A 758 4.56 -6.39 22.60
N ASN A 759 4.90 -6.72 23.85
CA ASN A 759 5.48 -5.80 24.83
C ASN A 759 4.62 -4.54 25.01
N THR A 760 3.47 -4.71 25.67
CA THR A 760 2.53 -3.62 25.99
C THR A 760 2.13 -3.66 27.46
N GLU A 761 2.07 -2.55 28.19
CA GLU A 761 1.63 -2.57 29.60
C GLU A 761 0.24 -3.21 29.71
N SER A 762 -0.68 -2.89 28.78
CA SER A 762 -1.97 -3.54 28.75
C SER A 762 -2.54 -3.85 27.36
N GLY A 763 -3.41 -4.87 27.30
CA GLY A 763 -4.20 -5.19 26.12
C GLY A 763 -5.25 -4.11 25.88
N VAL A 764 -6.44 -4.31 26.45
CA VAL A 764 -7.51 -3.30 26.40
C VAL A 764 -7.66 -2.62 27.76
N ARG A 765 -7.70 -1.28 27.73
CA ARG A 765 -7.63 -0.40 28.89
C ARG A 765 -8.84 0.54 28.92
N ILE A 766 -9.49 0.69 30.08
CA ILE A 766 -10.58 1.68 30.29
C ILE A 766 -10.22 2.62 31.45
N LYS A 767 -10.25 3.93 31.19
CA LYS A 767 -9.86 5.00 32.13
C LYS A 767 -11.04 5.95 32.36
N THR A 768 -11.53 6.07 33.60
CA THR A 768 -12.58 7.04 33.97
C THR A 768 -12.53 7.43 35.46
N ALA A 769 -13.41 8.33 35.92
CA ALA A 769 -13.45 8.92 37.26
C ALA A 769 -14.84 9.52 37.60
N PRO A 770 -15.16 9.77 38.89
CA PRO A 770 -16.25 10.67 39.26
C PRO A 770 -16.12 12.05 38.60
N GLY A 771 -17.22 12.61 38.15
CA GLY A 771 -17.24 13.87 37.40
C GLY A 771 -17.06 13.75 35.88
N ARG A 772 -16.77 12.56 35.37
CA ARG A 772 -16.66 12.30 33.94
C ARG A 772 -17.99 12.29 33.20
N GLY A 773 -19.07 11.86 33.86
CA GLY A 773 -20.40 11.70 33.26
C GLY A 773 -20.45 10.73 32.08
N ALA A 774 -21.56 10.76 31.34
CA ALA A 774 -21.79 9.94 30.14
C ALA A 774 -21.57 8.43 30.37
N PHE A 775 -20.79 7.76 29.51
CA PHE A 775 -20.68 6.30 29.48
C PHE A 775 -19.42 5.80 28.75
N VAL A 776 -18.94 4.59 29.10
CA VAL A 776 -18.13 3.72 28.21
C VAL A 776 -18.82 2.38 28.12
N LYS A 777 -19.48 2.07 27.00
CA LYS A 777 -20.31 0.87 26.91
C LYS A 777 -20.33 0.19 25.55
N ASP A 778 -20.80 -1.05 25.51
CA ASP A 778 -20.93 -1.85 24.30
C ASP A 778 -19.55 -2.01 23.61
N ILE A 779 -18.62 -2.68 24.30
CA ILE A 779 -17.24 -2.84 23.88
C ILE A 779 -16.98 -4.32 23.58
N PHE A 780 -16.36 -4.64 22.45
CA PHE A 780 -16.32 -6.00 21.92
C PHE A 780 -14.96 -6.32 21.27
N VAL A 781 -14.37 -7.44 21.66
CA VAL A 781 -12.99 -7.79 21.30
C VAL A 781 -12.89 -9.27 20.95
N LYS A 782 -12.31 -9.62 19.79
CA LYS A 782 -12.21 -11.00 19.31
C LYS A 782 -10.87 -11.34 18.65
N GLY A 783 -10.28 -12.48 19.01
CA GLY A 783 -9.09 -12.97 18.32
C GLY A 783 -7.87 -12.09 18.58
N MET A 784 -7.52 -11.92 19.86
CA MET A 784 -6.30 -11.23 20.26
C MET A 784 -5.18 -12.23 20.50
N THR A 785 -4.01 -11.96 19.91
CA THR A 785 -2.75 -12.64 20.23
C THR A 785 -1.83 -11.63 20.91
N LEU A 786 -1.51 -11.87 22.18
CA LEU A 786 -0.84 -10.91 23.05
C LEU A 786 0.42 -11.53 23.67
N SER A 787 1.51 -10.78 23.77
CA SER A 787 2.78 -11.25 24.34
C SER A 787 3.46 -10.17 25.17
N THR A 788 3.98 -10.54 26.34
CA THR A 788 4.70 -9.67 27.29
C THR A 788 3.85 -8.48 27.73
N MET A 789 3.14 -8.65 28.85
CA MET A 789 2.20 -7.64 29.36
C MET A 789 2.22 -7.51 30.88
N LYS A 790 1.79 -6.34 31.38
CA LYS A 790 1.52 -6.16 32.81
C LYS A 790 0.07 -6.53 33.16
N TYR A 791 -0.89 -6.15 32.31
CA TYR A 791 -2.33 -6.42 32.48
C TYR A 791 -2.99 -6.86 31.15
N VAL A 792 -3.61 -8.04 31.05
CA VAL A 792 -4.38 -8.38 29.82
C VAL A 792 -5.61 -7.48 29.71
N PHE A 793 -6.31 -7.30 30.82
CA PHE A 793 -7.47 -6.43 30.95
C PHE A 793 -7.23 -5.40 32.08
N TRP A 794 -7.36 -4.11 31.79
CA TRP A 794 -7.28 -3.05 32.82
C TRP A 794 -8.48 -2.10 32.75
N MET A 795 -9.15 -1.88 33.88
CA MET A 795 -10.18 -0.86 34.04
C MET A 795 -9.96 -0.10 35.36
N THR A 796 -10.11 1.23 35.33
CA THR A 796 -10.10 2.07 36.54
C THR A 796 -11.17 3.15 36.51
N GLY A 797 -11.88 3.28 37.63
CA GLY A 797 -12.81 4.36 37.95
C GLY A 797 -12.23 5.46 38.84
N ASP A 798 -10.92 5.52 39.07
CA ASP A 798 -10.26 6.56 39.88
C ASP A 798 -9.16 7.30 39.08
N TYR A 799 -9.45 7.65 37.83
CA TYR A 799 -8.55 8.39 36.95
C TYR A 799 -8.74 9.91 37.11
N GLY A 800 -8.48 10.43 38.31
CA GLY A 800 -8.79 11.79 38.80
C GLY A 800 -8.03 12.97 38.16
N SER A 801 -7.85 12.95 36.84
CA SER A 801 -7.30 14.07 36.07
C SER A 801 -8.43 14.94 35.52
N HIS A 802 -8.46 16.22 35.90
CA HIS A 802 -9.55 17.17 35.60
C HIS A 802 -9.00 18.45 34.94
N PRO A 803 -9.79 19.18 34.12
CA PRO A 803 -9.29 20.33 33.38
C PRO A 803 -9.07 21.53 34.31
N ASP A 804 -9.97 21.70 35.27
CA ASP A 804 -9.99 22.75 36.30
C ASP A 804 -10.86 22.28 37.49
N PRO A 805 -10.89 23.01 38.62
CA PRO A 805 -11.66 22.63 39.81
C PRO A 805 -13.19 22.80 39.70
N GLY A 806 -13.73 23.21 38.54
CA GLY A 806 -15.14 23.53 38.33
C GLY A 806 -16.02 22.38 37.83
N PHE A 807 -15.49 21.15 37.78
CA PHE A 807 -16.27 19.96 37.40
C PHE A 807 -17.26 19.55 38.51
N ASP A 808 -18.37 18.90 38.14
CA ASP A 808 -19.33 18.36 39.12
C ASP A 808 -18.96 16.90 39.46
N PRO A 809 -18.40 16.58 40.63
CA PRO A 809 -17.98 15.22 40.98
C PRO A 809 -19.14 14.22 41.07
N LYS A 810 -20.41 14.68 41.03
CA LYS A 810 -21.60 13.81 41.02
C LYS A 810 -21.98 13.29 39.62
N ALA A 811 -21.35 13.79 38.56
CA ALA A 811 -21.55 13.28 37.21
C ALA A 811 -20.79 11.95 37.04
N LEU A 812 -21.45 10.81 37.35
CA LEU A 812 -20.83 9.49 37.25
C LEU A 812 -20.94 8.89 35.83
N PRO A 813 -19.93 8.12 35.36
CA PRO A 813 -19.89 7.48 34.05
C PRO A 813 -20.44 6.04 34.06
N ILE A 814 -21.43 5.74 33.22
CA ILE A 814 -21.99 4.38 33.10
C ILE A 814 -21.02 3.48 32.31
N ILE A 815 -20.42 2.49 32.96
CA ILE A 815 -19.53 1.51 32.29
C ILE A 815 -20.22 0.14 32.20
N SER A 816 -20.52 -0.32 30.98
CA SER A 816 -21.28 -1.57 30.81
C SER A 816 -21.05 -2.34 29.50
N GLY A 817 -21.20 -3.66 29.54
CA GLY A 817 -21.23 -4.51 28.35
C GLY A 817 -19.88 -4.66 27.65
N ILE A 818 -18.86 -5.15 28.37
CA ILE A 818 -17.49 -5.29 27.88
C ILE A 818 -17.17 -6.76 27.60
N ASN A 819 -16.97 -7.14 26.33
CA ASN A 819 -16.94 -8.53 25.87
C ASN A 819 -15.60 -8.90 25.22
N TYR A 820 -15.05 -10.04 25.61
CA TYR A 820 -13.80 -10.59 25.08
C TYR A 820 -13.98 -12.06 24.67
N GLN A 821 -13.54 -12.38 23.45
CA GLN A 821 -13.59 -13.71 22.85
C GLN A 821 -12.22 -14.06 22.23
N ASP A 822 -11.81 -15.33 22.34
CA ASP A 822 -10.62 -15.86 21.65
C ASP A 822 -9.35 -15.04 21.95
N VAL A 823 -9.00 -14.91 23.23
CA VAL A 823 -7.84 -14.13 23.69
C VAL A 823 -6.74 -15.07 24.18
N THR A 824 -5.60 -15.07 23.51
CA THR A 824 -4.39 -15.78 23.96
C THR A 824 -3.33 -14.75 24.37
N ALA A 825 -2.87 -14.82 25.62
CA ALA A 825 -1.86 -13.92 26.16
C ALA A 825 -0.71 -14.71 26.79
N VAL A 826 0.54 -14.36 26.49
CA VAL A 826 1.75 -14.96 27.07
C VAL A 826 2.59 -13.92 27.81
N ASP A 827 3.35 -14.37 28.81
CA ASP A 827 4.26 -13.53 29.61
C ASP A 827 3.55 -12.36 30.32
N VAL A 828 2.57 -12.68 31.17
CA VAL A 828 1.67 -11.71 31.81
C VAL A 828 1.92 -11.55 33.32
N GLN A 829 2.10 -10.32 33.80
CA GLN A 829 2.33 -10.05 35.23
C GLN A 829 1.05 -10.07 36.08
N MET A 830 -0.10 -9.68 35.53
CA MET A 830 -1.42 -9.77 36.17
C MET A 830 -2.51 -10.03 35.10
N SER A 831 -3.38 -10.99 35.36
CA SER A 831 -4.42 -11.40 34.41
C SER A 831 -5.49 -10.32 34.21
N GLY A 832 -5.93 -9.67 35.29
CA GLY A 832 -6.81 -8.52 35.21
C GLY A 832 -6.78 -7.61 36.43
N ASN A 833 -6.85 -6.30 36.19
CA ASN A 833 -7.01 -5.27 37.21
C ASN A 833 -8.25 -4.45 36.88
N LEU A 834 -9.35 -4.65 37.60
CA LEU A 834 -10.69 -4.22 37.21
C LEU A 834 -11.37 -3.52 38.40
N ALA A 835 -11.22 -2.20 38.47
CA ALA A 835 -11.75 -1.38 39.56
C ALA A 835 -12.82 -0.40 39.04
N GLY A 836 -14.07 -0.60 39.47
CA GLY A 836 -15.19 0.31 39.28
C GLY A 836 -15.29 1.38 40.37
N ILE A 837 -16.24 2.31 40.21
CA ILE A 837 -16.45 3.43 41.16
C ILE A 837 -17.17 2.93 42.41
N GLU A 838 -16.85 3.51 43.57
CA GLU A 838 -17.53 3.14 44.82
C GLU A 838 -19.01 3.52 44.77
N ASN A 839 -19.89 2.54 44.98
CA ASN A 839 -21.35 2.62 44.82
C ASN A 839 -21.86 2.79 43.37
N ASP A 840 -21.00 2.77 42.34
CA ASP A 840 -21.41 2.75 40.93
C ASP A 840 -20.56 1.77 40.11
N LYS A 841 -21.09 0.56 39.92
CA LYS A 841 -20.32 -0.60 39.42
C LYS A 841 -20.13 -0.57 37.90
N PHE A 842 -19.00 -1.13 37.44
CA PHE A 842 -18.83 -1.48 36.03
C PHE A 842 -19.46 -2.86 35.77
N THR A 843 -20.37 -2.98 34.80
CA THR A 843 -21.29 -4.15 34.72
C THR A 843 -21.26 -4.87 33.37
N GLY A 844 -21.76 -6.11 33.32
CA GLY A 844 -21.89 -6.86 32.07
C GLY A 844 -20.55 -7.20 31.41
N ILE A 845 -19.49 -7.38 32.20
CA ILE A 845 -18.19 -7.86 31.69
C ILE A 845 -18.33 -9.34 31.30
N CYS A 846 -17.80 -9.75 30.15
CA CYS A 846 -17.83 -11.12 29.66
C CYS A 846 -16.46 -11.53 29.12
N LEU A 847 -15.85 -12.57 29.68
CA LEU A 847 -14.59 -13.16 29.19
C LEU A 847 -14.83 -14.61 28.72
N SER A 848 -14.44 -14.94 27.48
CA SER A 848 -14.60 -16.29 26.92
C SER A 848 -13.41 -16.76 26.10
N ASN A 849 -13.07 -18.05 26.21
CA ASN A 849 -11.94 -18.65 25.52
C ASN A 849 -10.65 -17.83 25.72
N VAL A 850 -10.30 -17.59 26.99
CA VAL A 850 -9.18 -16.72 27.40
C VAL A 850 -8.10 -17.56 28.05
N THR A 851 -6.94 -17.67 27.41
CA THR A 851 -5.79 -18.40 27.95
C THR A 851 -4.63 -17.44 28.18
N ILE A 852 -4.27 -17.26 29.46
CA ILE A 852 -3.23 -16.37 29.93
C ILE A 852 -2.10 -17.21 30.55
N PHE A 853 -0.89 -17.08 30.03
CA PHE A 853 0.32 -17.67 30.59
C PHE A 853 1.11 -16.61 31.35
N LEU A 854 1.31 -16.82 32.65
CA LEU A 854 1.90 -15.82 33.54
C LEU A 854 3.41 -15.68 33.36
N ALA A 855 3.91 -14.47 33.57
CA ALA A 855 5.33 -14.15 33.64
C ALA A 855 5.99 -14.81 34.87
N GLU A 856 7.30 -15.06 34.82
CA GLU A 856 8.05 -15.64 35.95
C GLU A 856 7.91 -14.79 37.23
N LYS A 857 7.94 -13.46 37.07
CA LYS A 857 7.70 -12.48 38.12
C LYS A 857 6.35 -11.79 37.88
N HIS A 858 5.34 -12.25 38.59
CA HIS A 858 3.95 -11.79 38.48
C HIS A 858 3.41 -11.33 39.84
N TYR A 859 2.33 -10.56 39.83
CA TYR A 859 1.64 -10.14 41.05
C TYR A 859 0.92 -11.33 41.70
N LYS A 860 1.02 -11.47 43.03
CA LYS A 860 0.38 -12.58 43.78
C LYS A 860 -1.15 -12.58 43.67
N VAL A 861 -1.76 -11.41 43.53
CA VAL A 861 -3.15 -11.25 43.14
C VAL A 861 -3.19 -11.18 41.62
N GLN A 862 -3.79 -12.17 40.96
CA GLN A 862 -3.89 -12.22 39.50
C GLN A 862 -5.13 -11.55 38.93
N TRP A 863 -6.20 -11.49 39.72
CA TRP A 863 -7.45 -10.81 39.40
C TRP A 863 -7.79 -9.87 40.54
N ASN A 864 -7.41 -8.60 40.40
CA ASN A 864 -7.85 -7.55 41.32
C ASN A 864 -9.20 -7.02 40.84
N CYS A 865 -10.27 -7.22 41.61
CA CYS A 865 -11.64 -6.92 41.20
C CYS A 865 -12.39 -6.17 42.31
N THR A 866 -12.77 -4.92 42.07
CA THR A 866 -13.55 -4.12 43.02
C THR A 866 -14.65 -3.37 42.27
N ASN A 867 -15.87 -3.32 42.82
CA ASN A 867 -17.02 -2.63 42.22
C ASN A 867 -17.27 -3.00 40.73
N ILE A 868 -17.09 -4.27 40.37
CA ILE A 868 -17.43 -4.80 39.04
C ILE A 868 -18.46 -5.93 39.11
N GLU A 869 -19.06 -6.26 37.98
CA GLU A 869 -19.97 -7.39 37.83
C GLU A 869 -19.93 -7.96 36.40
N GLY A 870 -19.87 -9.29 36.28
CA GLY A 870 -19.77 -9.97 34.99
C GLY A 870 -19.66 -11.48 35.11
N VAL A 871 -19.09 -12.11 34.09
CA VAL A 871 -19.08 -13.57 33.89
C VAL A 871 -17.86 -14.03 33.09
N THR A 872 -17.43 -15.26 33.32
CA THR A 872 -16.40 -15.94 32.53
C THR A 872 -16.91 -17.25 31.91
N SER A 873 -16.18 -17.81 30.95
CA SER A 873 -16.31 -19.22 30.53
C SER A 873 -15.05 -19.69 29.79
N GLY A 874 -14.36 -20.69 30.34
CA GLY A 874 -13.09 -21.15 29.78
C GLY A 874 -12.00 -20.07 29.86
N VAL A 875 -11.77 -19.57 31.07
CA VAL A 875 -10.77 -18.53 31.38
C VAL A 875 -9.72 -19.11 32.32
N ASN A 876 -8.45 -19.06 31.90
CA ASN A 876 -7.32 -19.55 32.67
C ASN A 876 -6.22 -18.47 32.78
N PRO A 877 -5.73 -18.11 33.99
CA PRO A 877 -6.15 -18.63 35.30
C PRO A 877 -7.54 -18.13 35.70
N GLN A 878 -8.22 -18.89 36.56
CA GLN A 878 -9.59 -18.60 37.01
C GLN A 878 -9.75 -17.16 37.52
N ALA A 879 -10.82 -16.49 37.09
CA ALA A 879 -11.16 -15.14 37.46
C ALA A 879 -11.65 -15.01 38.93
N CYS A 880 -11.70 -13.77 39.40
CA CYS A 880 -12.26 -13.38 40.70
C CYS A 880 -13.76 -13.71 40.84
N ASP A 881 -14.26 -13.81 42.08
CA ASP A 881 -15.66 -14.16 42.40
C ASP A 881 -16.72 -13.19 41.84
N LEU A 882 -16.33 -11.99 41.41
CA LEU A 882 -17.19 -11.02 40.73
C LEU A 882 -17.38 -11.32 39.22
N LEU A 883 -16.67 -12.31 38.68
CA LEU A 883 -16.71 -12.78 37.29
C LEU A 883 -16.84 -14.33 37.21
N PRO A 884 -17.85 -14.96 37.84
CA PRO A 884 -17.97 -16.42 37.93
C PRO A 884 -18.05 -17.12 36.56
N ASP A 885 -17.51 -18.34 36.47
CA ASP A 885 -17.61 -19.17 35.27
C ASP A 885 -19.04 -19.70 35.09
N LYS A 886 -19.65 -19.45 33.93
CA LYS A 886 -20.99 -19.88 33.57
C LYS A 886 -21.17 -21.40 33.51
N GLN A 887 -20.16 -22.15 33.04
CA GLN A 887 -20.21 -23.60 32.86
C GLN A 887 -18.80 -24.21 32.99
N PRO A 888 -18.31 -24.48 34.23
CA PRO A 888 -17.02 -25.10 34.46
C PRO A 888 -16.81 -26.37 33.61
N GLY A 889 -15.73 -26.39 32.81
CA GLY A 889 -15.43 -27.48 31.87
C GLY A 889 -16.07 -27.36 30.48
N LYS A 890 -16.76 -26.27 30.16
CA LYS A 890 -17.26 -25.95 28.81
C LYS A 890 -16.94 -24.50 28.44
N VAL A 891 -16.66 -24.25 27.17
CA VAL A 891 -16.45 -22.90 26.64
C VAL A 891 -17.76 -22.39 26.02
N VAL A 892 -18.32 -21.34 26.60
CA VAL A 892 -19.46 -20.59 26.07
C VAL A 892 -18.94 -19.25 25.55
N PRO A 893 -19.07 -18.93 24.25
CA PRO A 893 -18.56 -17.68 23.71
C PRO A 893 -19.31 -16.47 24.27
N CYS A 894 -18.58 -15.40 24.56
CA CYS A 894 -19.14 -14.07 24.80
C CYS A 894 -19.58 -13.45 23.47
N PRO A 895 -20.62 -12.60 23.47
CA PRO A 895 -21.07 -11.91 22.27
C PRO A 895 -19.95 -11.05 21.66
N PHE A 896 -19.57 -11.36 20.42
CA PHE A 896 -18.99 -10.38 19.50
C PHE A 896 -20.08 -9.98 18.48
N PRO A 897 -20.30 -8.69 18.19
CA PRO A 897 -21.33 -8.23 17.28
C PRO A 897 -21.12 -8.79 15.86
N THR A 898 -22.20 -9.11 15.18
CA THR A 898 -22.18 -9.62 13.79
C THR A 898 -22.80 -8.63 12.81
N ASP A 899 -23.54 -7.64 13.32
CA ASP A 899 -23.80 -6.37 12.65
C ASP A 899 -22.51 -5.55 12.51
N LYS A 900 -22.61 -4.38 11.88
CA LYS A 900 -21.47 -3.51 11.62
C LYS A 900 -21.86 -2.05 11.78
N LEU A 901 -20.86 -1.28 12.18
CA LEU A 901 -20.97 0.12 12.53
C LEU A 901 -21.33 0.98 11.32
N PRO A 902 -21.76 2.24 11.49
CA PRO A 902 -21.75 3.16 10.37
C PRO A 902 -20.30 3.49 9.93
N ILE A 903 -19.28 3.14 10.72
CA ILE A 903 -17.92 3.12 10.17
C ILE A 903 -17.60 1.82 9.42
N ASP A 904 -18.60 1.00 8.99
CA ASP A 904 -18.75 -0.34 8.33
C ASP A 904 -18.72 -0.72 6.77
N ASP A 905 -18.45 0.15 5.77
CA ASP A 905 -18.59 -0.04 4.29
C ASP A 905 -17.58 0.51 3.18
N VAL A 906 -16.39 1.15 3.33
CA VAL A 906 -15.73 2.05 2.28
C VAL A 906 -14.21 1.78 1.98
N GLU A 907 -13.54 2.10 0.81
CA GLU A 907 -12.06 2.19 0.30
C GLU A 907 -11.41 3.61 -0.30
N LEU A 908 -10.49 4.51 0.22
CA LEU A 908 -10.07 5.89 -0.30
C LEU A 908 -9.17 6.11 -1.57
N LYS A 909 -7.94 6.65 -1.44
CA LYS A 909 -7.05 7.27 -2.47
C LYS A 909 -5.53 7.32 -2.04
N ILE A 910 -4.68 8.09 -2.76
CA ILE A 910 -3.20 8.31 -2.60
C ILE A 910 -2.80 9.78 -3.01
N CYS A 911 -1.52 10.10 -3.31
CA CYS A 911 -1.07 11.19 -4.25
C CYS A 911 0.13 10.79 -5.14
N THR A 912 0.58 11.63 -6.12
CA THR A 912 1.21 11.10 -7.37
C THR A 912 2.29 11.90 -8.06
N VAL A 913 3.40 11.22 -8.31
CA VAL A 913 4.68 11.88 -8.55
C VAL A 913 5.62 11.08 -9.41
N ARG A 914 6.31 11.76 -10.34
CA ARG A 914 7.62 11.34 -10.82
C ARG A 914 8.67 12.46 -10.71
N PRO A 915 9.77 12.26 -9.99
CA PRO A 915 10.82 13.27 -9.89
C PRO A 915 11.68 13.33 -11.16
N LYS A 916 11.96 14.54 -11.66
CA LYS A 916 13.02 14.77 -12.66
C LYS A 916 14.40 14.71 -11.97
N PRO A 917 15.40 13.97 -12.50
CA PRO A 917 16.70 13.86 -11.86
C PRO A 917 17.44 15.22 -11.81
N PRO A 918 18.21 15.51 -10.74
CA PRO A 918 18.95 16.76 -10.60
C PRO A 918 20.08 16.87 -11.63
N ARG A 919 20.31 18.08 -12.14
CA ARG A 919 21.41 18.37 -13.07
C ARG A 919 22.74 18.49 -12.29
N TYR A 920 23.67 17.58 -12.59
CA TYR A 920 25.10 17.65 -12.31
C TYR A 920 25.85 17.56 -13.64
#